data_AF-A0A817X772-F1
#
_entry.id   AF-A0A817X772-F1
#
_cell.length_a   1.000
_cell.length_b   1.000
_cell.length_c   1.000
_cell.angle_alpha   90.00
_cell.angle_beta   90.00
_cell.angle_gamma   90.00
#
_symmetry.space_group_name_H-M   'P 1'
#
loop_
_entity.id
_entity.type
_entity.pdbx_description
1 polymer ?
#
loop_
_entity_poly.entity_id
_entity_poly.type
_entity_poly.pdbx_seq_one_letter_code
_entity_poly.pdbx_strand_id
1 'polypeptide(L)'
;MDGNIKEISIKDLSKESQYFMYMHLFIEILLRDSQSKAAKKDLLNEARQFYHNNASQLIRISEFENKYDSHEAIRWYTLDGFLYRLLNKALRYQDFHRIYKFRFIIKDLYEQLKRLYYEQSSELKNINTVYRGQLININELNNLQNNLGALVSINSFFSTSLNKTTALLFILGATQGETVPVFFEIKINNMNSTSTSYANIQKYSSKKDEEEILFSMDCVFRLESVEKDTEYDGIYLIKLTLTGQYEDENVLKPLTEHMRNDIGYGTYDLSALGHLMFITGQYDQAKYFYDLFSKDLQPNDPDIAKLYNNMAAIYQSQGNYAEASRCIEKALKVQLTSLLENDFSLAIIYKNVASFHQCRGNSAEALKYYGEALKVQLKSLPKTHPDIAITYNHIGFIHQKQATYAESLKHYENALNIQLQSLPKNHPDIAMIYNNIAKVHLDNGKYPDALKYFETTLHTQLNSLHKNHPHIATTYDNIASVHARLGNHAEAFKYFGNALRIRLKSLPENHPDIAITYNNIGSLYKSQNNYVKALKYYEKSLKIRLTAQSPYPSYIATIHNNIGLLHAEKGDYAEALKCYEKVLTLEALRQNHPDVATTYTNIALIHRKQGDHTKALQDLEKARQIHLTFLPENHPRTATIYDNFGMVYKNRGNYAEALEYFQKARHIQLECLPANHPDIVKTCNMIGIVHQGQDNRVKALEYFEKALQIQLESLPQNHPDIAKVYNNIGIVHLKQGNHAKALEYFEKVLQIRSESLPGKHPDIAEACKNIGIVYQEQNNYAKALENFENALQIRLESSPRKHQDVIETCNMIGIVYKDQGNHVKASEYLEKALQIQLEFLPANHPDIVKTCNNIGIFHQEQDNHAKALEYFKKALQIQLESLPQNHPDIATIYNNIGVVHLKQGNHAEALEYFKKAS
;
A
#
# COMPACT_ATOMS: atom_id res chain seq x y z
N MET A 1 6.44 -43.93 2.43
CA MET A 1 5.11 -43.34 2.16
C MET A 1 4.95 -42.27 3.21
N ASP A 2 5.64 -41.16 2.98
CA ASP A 2 5.81 -40.09 3.97
C ASP A 2 4.97 -38.92 3.49
N GLY A 3 3.84 -38.74 4.17
CA GLY A 3 2.87 -37.70 3.85
C GLY A 3 3.49 -36.33 4.05
N ASN A 4 3.53 -35.55 2.97
CA ASN A 4 3.78 -34.11 2.98
C ASN A 4 2.82 -33.44 3.98
N ILE A 5 3.34 -33.10 5.16
CA ILE A 5 2.66 -32.19 6.09
C ILE A 5 2.71 -30.81 5.43
N LYS A 6 1.57 -30.35 4.90
CA LYS A 6 1.39 -28.94 4.58
C LYS A 6 1.34 -28.20 5.91
N GLU A 7 2.38 -27.42 6.23
CA GLU A 7 2.23 -26.36 7.23
C GLU A 7 1.21 -25.35 6.69
N ILE A 8 -0.03 -25.47 7.16
CA ILE A 8 -1.05 -24.46 6.93
C ILE A 8 -0.68 -23.31 7.85
N SER A 9 -0.33 -22.14 7.29
CA SER A 9 -0.11 -20.95 8.10
C SER A 9 -1.39 -20.63 8.85
N ILE A 10 -1.30 -20.17 10.10
CA ILE A 10 -2.46 -19.68 10.86
C ILE A 10 -3.28 -18.69 9.99
N LYS A 11 -2.61 -17.89 9.15
CA LYS A 11 -3.22 -16.91 8.23
C LYS A 11 -4.03 -17.51 7.07
N ASP A 12 -3.87 -18.78 6.75
CA ASP A 12 -4.54 -19.49 5.66
C ASP A 12 -5.91 -20.07 6.07
N LEU A 13 -6.24 -20.04 7.37
CA LEU A 13 -7.52 -20.49 7.90
C LEU A 13 -8.58 -19.39 7.84
N SER A 14 -9.85 -19.78 7.71
CA SER A 14 -10.94 -18.83 7.90
C SER A 14 -10.83 -18.21 9.30
N LYS A 15 -11.23 -16.95 9.43
CA LYS A 15 -11.24 -16.23 10.70
C LYS A 15 -12.00 -17.00 11.79
N GLU A 16 -13.01 -17.77 11.40
CA GLU A 16 -13.82 -18.60 12.29
C GLU A 16 -13.05 -19.83 12.78
N SER A 17 -12.31 -20.53 11.90
CA SER A 17 -11.46 -21.65 12.31
C SER A 17 -10.31 -21.20 13.21
N GLN A 18 -9.71 -20.03 12.95
CA GLN A 18 -8.71 -19.43 13.84
C GLN A 18 -9.31 -19.12 15.21
N TYR A 19 -10.48 -18.45 15.22
CA TYR A 19 -11.17 -18.06 16.45
C TYR A 19 -11.55 -19.26 17.31
N PHE A 20 -12.06 -20.32 16.68
CA PHE A 20 -12.34 -21.59 17.34
C PHE A 20 -11.12 -22.13 18.10
N MET A 21 -9.96 -22.22 17.44
CA MET A 21 -8.75 -22.74 18.07
C MET A 21 -8.25 -21.84 19.19
N TYR A 22 -8.34 -20.51 19.05
CA TYR A 22 -7.96 -19.58 20.11
C TYR A 22 -8.86 -19.70 21.35
N MET A 23 -10.17 -19.85 21.17
CA MET A 23 -11.08 -20.11 22.28
C MET A 23 -10.80 -21.44 22.97
N HIS A 24 -10.47 -22.46 22.18
CA HIS A 24 -10.08 -23.76 22.73
C HIS A 24 -8.82 -23.64 23.59
N LEU A 25 -7.78 -22.95 23.10
CA LEU A 25 -6.55 -22.69 23.84
C LEU A 25 -6.79 -21.84 25.09
N PHE A 26 -7.67 -20.84 25.01
CA PHE A 26 -8.08 -20.03 26.15
C PHE A 26 -8.70 -20.91 27.25
N ILE A 27 -9.65 -21.78 26.90
CA ILE A 27 -10.29 -22.72 27.84
C ILE A 27 -9.26 -23.72 28.40
N GLU A 28 -8.37 -24.25 27.57
CA GLU A 28 -7.31 -25.17 28.01
C GLU A 28 -6.42 -24.51 29.09
N ILE A 29 -6.06 -23.24 28.91
CA ILE A 29 -5.28 -22.47 29.89
C ILE A 29 -6.11 -22.26 31.17
N LEU A 30 -7.39 -21.89 31.06
CA LEU A 30 -8.28 -21.70 32.22
C LEU A 30 -8.43 -22.96 33.08
N LEU A 31 -8.61 -24.13 32.46
CA LEU A 31 -8.82 -25.40 33.18
C LEU A 31 -7.59 -25.85 33.97
N ARG A 32 -6.39 -25.43 33.54
CA ARG A 32 -5.13 -25.76 34.20
C ARG A 32 -4.76 -24.81 35.34
N ASP A 33 -5.47 -23.69 35.51
CA ASP A 33 -5.24 -22.77 36.64
C ASP A 33 -5.50 -23.47 37.99
N SER A 34 -4.63 -23.18 38.96
CA SER A 34 -4.60 -23.75 40.31
C SER A 34 -5.24 -22.84 41.37
N GLN A 35 -5.53 -21.57 41.06
CA GLN A 35 -5.95 -20.55 42.04
C GLN A 35 -7.48 -20.44 42.25
N SER A 36 -8.11 -21.52 42.72
CA SER A 36 -9.58 -21.62 42.90
C SER A 36 -10.17 -20.67 43.97
N LYS A 37 -9.49 -20.47 45.11
CA LYS A 37 -10.05 -19.69 46.24
C LYS A 37 -10.13 -18.17 45.97
N ALA A 38 -9.11 -17.60 45.32
CA ALA A 38 -9.12 -16.19 44.93
C ALA A 38 -10.21 -15.91 43.88
N ALA A 39 -10.36 -16.81 42.90
CA ALA A 39 -11.37 -16.73 41.86
C ALA A 39 -12.80 -16.67 42.42
N LYS A 40 -13.12 -17.51 43.42
CA LYS A 40 -14.44 -17.50 44.08
C LYS A 40 -14.77 -16.14 44.68
N LYS A 41 -13.80 -15.51 45.35
CA LYS A 41 -13.97 -14.18 45.95
C LYS A 41 -14.20 -13.10 44.89
N ASP A 42 -13.43 -13.13 43.80
CA ASP A 42 -13.56 -12.17 42.69
C ASP A 42 -14.95 -12.25 42.04
N LEU A 43 -15.42 -13.47 41.75
CA LEU A 43 -16.75 -13.72 41.21
C LEU A 43 -17.86 -13.22 42.13
N LEU A 44 -17.76 -13.49 43.43
CA LEU A 44 -18.77 -13.05 44.40
C LEU A 44 -18.83 -11.53 44.54
N ASN A 45 -17.68 -10.86 44.54
CA ASN A 45 -17.63 -9.40 44.57
C ASN A 45 -18.26 -8.78 43.33
N GLU A 46 -17.95 -9.30 42.14
CA GLU A 46 -18.57 -8.83 40.90
C GLU A 46 -20.08 -9.11 40.87
N ALA A 47 -20.51 -10.30 41.29
CA ALA A 47 -21.93 -10.64 41.35
C ALA A 47 -22.69 -9.70 42.29
N ARG A 48 -22.14 -9.37 43.47
CA ARG A 48 -22.72 -8.39 44.41
C ARG A 48 -22.80 -7.00 43.82
N GLN A 49 -21.77 -6.56 43.09
CA GLN A 49 -21.77 -5.27 42.42
C GLN A 49 -22.83 -5.21 41.31
N PHE A 50 -22.92 -6.26 40.49
CA PHE A 50 -23.89 -6.33 39.40
C PHE A 50 -25.34 -6.36 39.91
N TYR A 51 -25.59 -7.09 41.01
CA TYR A 51 -26.91 -7.28 41.61
C TYR A 51 -27.14 -6.44 42.87
N HIS A 52 -26.44 -5.32 43.05
CA HIS A 52 -26.52 -4.48 44.27
C HIS A 52 -27.96 -4.03 44.61
N ASN A 53 -28.83 -3.86 43.60
CA ASN A 53 -30.24 -3.48 43.77
C ASN A 53 -31.22 -4.66 43.73
N ASN A 54 -30.75 -5.92 43.69
CA ASN A 54 -31.60 -7.10 43.58
C ASN A 54 -31.45 -8.01 44.81
N ALA A 55 -32.29 -7.79 45.82
CA ALA A 55 -32.27 -8.52 47.09
C ALA A 55 -32.36 -10.05 46.92
N SER A 56 -33.19 -10.53 45.98
CA SER A 56 -33.34 -11.96 45.71
C SER A 56 -32.03 -12.59 45.21
N GLN A 57 -31.31 -11.90 44.31
CA GLN A 57 -30.03 -12.39 43.81
C GLN A 57 -28.92 -12.28 44.87
N LEU A 58 -28.93 -11.24 45.73
CA LEU A 58 -27.97 -11.10 46.84
C LEU A 58 -28.10 -12.24 47.87
N ILE A 59 -29.32 -12.68 48.17
CA ILE A 59 -29.56 -13.86 49.02
C ILE A 59 -28.93 -15.10 48.37
N ARG A 60 -29.21 -15.34 47.08
CA ARG A 60 -28.64 -16.48 46.33
C ARG A 60 -27.11 -16.45 46.24
N ILE A 61 -26.51 -15.27 46.10
CA ILE A 61 -25.06 -15.09 46.12
C ILE A 61 -24.49 -15.51 47.49
N SER A 62 -25.17 -15.12 48.58
CA SER A 62 -24.76 -15.48 49.94
C SER A 62 -24.95 -16.98 50.24
N GLU A 63 -26.00 -17.59 49.68
CA GLU A 63 -26.19 -19.05 49.75
C GLU A 63 -25.09 -19.79 49.00
N PHE A 64 -24.74 -19.35 47.79
CA PHE A 64 -23.64 -19.91 47.01
C PHE A 64 -22.31 -19.78 47.74
N GLU A 65 -22.01 -18.62 48.34
CA GLU A 65 -20.77 -18.41 49.09
C GLU A 65 -20.59 -19.46 50.20
N ASN A 66 -21.65 -19.75 50.95
CA ASN A 66 -21.62 -20.62 52.12
C ASN A 66 -21.79 -22.11 51.81
N LYS A 67 -22.58 -22.48 50.78
CA LYS A 67 -23.00 -23.87 50.52
C LYS A 67 -22.38 -24.50 49.29
N TYR A 68 -21.65 -23.75 48.46
CA TYR A 68 -21.08 -24.29 47.22
C TYR A 68 -20.04 -25.40 47.48
N ASP A 69 -20.23 -26.52 46.78
CA ASP A 69 -19.28 -27.64 46.66
C ASP A 69 -19.02 -27.94 45.17
N SER A 70 -17.79 -28.34 44.83
CA SER A 70 -17.39 -28.66 43.45
C SER A 70 -18.22 -29.79 42.82
N HIS A 71 -18.72 -30.75 43.62
CA HIS A 71 -19.58 -31.84 43.13
C HIS A 71 -21.02 -31.40 42.83
N GLU A 72 -21.40 -30.18 43.20
CA GLU A 72 -22.71 -29.61 42.91
C GLU A 72 -22.66 -28.49 41.84
N ALA A 73 -21.55 -28.38 41.09
CA ALA A 73 -21.37 -27.32 40.10
C ALA A 73 -22.51 -27.26 39.07
N ILE A 74 -22.92 -28.41 38.51
CA ILE A 74 -24.04 -28.52 37.55
C ILE A 74 -25.37 -28.06 38.17
N ARG A 75 -25.63 -28.41 39.43
CA ARG A 75 -26.83 -27.98 40.16
C ARG A 75 -26.88 -26.45 40.27
N TRP A 76 -25.76 -25.84 40.63
CA TRP A 76 -25.66 -24.39 40.76
C TRP A 76 -25.72 -23.67 39.40
N TYR A 77 -25.13 -24.25 38.35
CA TYR A 77 -25.19 -23.69 37.00
C TYR A 77 -26.59 -23.75 36.41
N THR A 78 -27.33 -24.84 36.62
CA THR A 78 -28.70 -25.00 36.09
C THR A 78 -29.75 -24.26 36.90
N LEU A 79 -29.43 -23.85 38.14
CA LEU A 79 -30.30 -23.04 38.99
C LEU A 79 -30.50 -21.67 38.34
N ASP A 80 -31.76 -21.29 38.09
CA ASP A 80 -32.05 -19.95 37.59
C ASP A 80 -31.59 -18.93 38.63
N GLY A 81 -30.50 -18.20 38.35
CA GLY A 81 -29.82 -17.34 39.30
C GLY A 81 -28.66 -16.56 38.66
N PHE A 82 -27.92 -15.84 39.51
CA PHE A 82 -26.82 -14.97 39.07
C PHE A 82 -25.75 -15.73 38.25
N LEU A 83 -25.45 -16.98 38.64
CA LEU A 83 -24.36 -17.77 38.06
C LEU A 83 -24.62 -18.09 36.58
N TYR A 84 -25.76 -18.73 36.29
CA TYR A 84 -26.18 -19.05 34.92
C TYR A 84 -26.20 -17.80 34.03
N ARG A 85 -26.82 -16.72 34.53
CA ARG A 85 -27.04 -15.50 33.75
C ARG A 85 -25.74 -14.77 33.44
N LEU A 86 -24.88 -14.59 34.44
CA LEU A 86 -23.62 -13.87 34.25
C LEU A 86 -22.60 -14.69 33.46
N LEU A 87 -22.49 -16.00 33.70
CA LEU A 87 -21.56 -16.86 32.99
C LEU A 87 -21.93 -16.96 31.51
N ASN A 88 -23.20 -17.28 31.19
CA ASN A 88 -23.63 -17.38 29.80
C ASN A 88 -23.61 -16.03 29.08
N LYS A 89 -23.84 -14.91 29.80
CA LYS A 89 -23.65 -13.57 29.26
C LYS A 89 -22.18 -13.32 28.92
N ALA A 90 -21.26 -13.62 29.83
CA ALA A 90 -19.83 -13.44 29.63
C ALA A 90 -19.31 -14.28 28.45
N LEU A 91 -19.73 -15.55 28.36
CA LEU A 91 -19.40 -16.45 27.27
C LEU A 91 -19.97 -15.96 25.93
N ARG A 92 -21.25 -15.54 25.89
CA ARG A 92 -21.90 -15.02 24.69
C ARG A 92 -21.25 -13.75 24.16
N TYR A 93 -20.91 -12.80 25.05
CA TYR A 93 -20.26 -11.55 24.68
C TYR A 93 -18.73 -11.65 24.66
N GLN A 94 -18.16 -12.84 24.89
CA GLN A 94 -16.72 -13.10 24.87
C GLN A 94 -15.96 -12.14 25.79
N ASP A 95 -16.53 -11.91 26.98
CA ASP A 95 -15.94 -11.05 28.01
C ASP A 95 -14.86 -11.85 28.75
N PHE A 96 -13.68 -12.00 28.13
CA PHE A 96 -12.58 -12.81 28.65
C PHE A 96 -12.16 -12.42 30.08
N HIS A 97 -12.26 -11.13 30.42
CA HIS A 97 -12.02 -10.62 31.77
C HIS A 97 -13.01 -11.24 32.78
N ARG A 98 -14.30 -11.23 32.45
CA ARG A 98 -15.30 -11.91 33.27
C ARG A 98 -15.09 -13.41 33.26
N ILE A 99 -14.94 -14.04 32.10
CA ILE A 99 -14.78 -15.50 32.01
C ILE A 99 -13.62 -15.98 32.89
N TYR A 100 -12.50 -15.24 32.94
CA TYR A 100 -11.38 -15.51 33.84
C TYR A 100 -11.78 -15.48 35.33
N LYS A 101 -12.69 -14.62 35.78
CA LYS A 101 -13.20 -14.65 37.17
C LYS A 101 -14.09 -15.86 37.45
N PHE A 102 -14.78 -16.38 36.42
CA PHE A 102 -15.57 -17.62 36.50
C PHE A 102 -14.71 -18.89 36.36
N ARG A 103 -13.39 -18.79 36.25
CA ARG A 103 -12.50 -19.94 35.95
C ARG A 103 -12.67 -21.13 36.90
N PHE A 104 -12.88 -20.90 38.19
CA PHE A 104 -13.05 -22.00 39.15
C PHE A 104 -14.35 -22.78 38.90
N ILE A 105 -15.47 -22.10 38.69
CA ILE A 105 -16.76 -22.77 38.42
C ILE A 105 -16.77 -23.43 37.05
N ILE A 106 -16.11 -22.81 36.05
CA ILE A 106 -15.92 -23.40 34.73
C ILE A 106 -15.14 -24.72 34.84
N LYS A 107 -14.08 -24.74 35.65
CA LYS A 107 -13.28 -25.94 35.91
C LYS A 107 -14.10 -27.01 36.63
N ASP A 108 -14.78 -26.66 37.71
CA ASP A 108 -15.61 -27.60 38.48
C ASP A 108 -16.74 -28.19 37.60
N LEU A 109 -17.39 -27.37 36.77
CA LEU A 109 -18.39 -27.82 35.79
C LEU A 109 -17.80 -28.80 34.78
N TYR A 110 -16.63 -28.48 34.24
CA TYR A 110 -15.95 -29.32 33.26
C TYR A 110 -15.53 -30.66 33.86
N GLU A 111 -14.92 -30.65 35.06
CA GLU A 111 -14.51 -31.87 35.76
C GLU A 111 -15.71 -32.75 36.16
N GLN A 112 -16.80 -32.13 36.63
CA GLN A 112 -18.03 -32.85 36.93
C GLN A 112 -18.64 -33.49 35.68
N LEU A 113 -18.75 -32.75 34.56
CA LEU A 113 -19.25 -33.29 33.29
C LEU A 113 -18.38 -34.42 32.76
N LYS A 114 -17.06 -34.26 32.82
CA LYS A 114 -16.10 -35.28 32.38
C LYS A 114 -16.24 -36.56 33.20
N ARG A 115 -16.39 -36.44 34.53
CA ARG A 115 -16.65 -37.58 35.41
C ARG A 115 -17.96 -38.29 35.02
N LEU A 116 -19.05 -37.54 34.84
CA LEU A 116 -20.34 -38.10 34.45
C LEU A 116 -20.30 -38.77 33.07
N TYR A 117 -19.56 -38.22 32.12
CA TYR A 117 -19.38 -38.83 30.80
C TYR A 117 -18.78 -40.23 30.90
N TYR A 118 -17.73 -40.42 31.71
CA TYR A 118 -17.13 -41.74 31.92
C TYR A 118 -18.08 -42.69 32.66
N GLU A 119 -18.78 -42.20 33.70
CA GLU A 119 -19.76 -42.98 34.46
C GLU A 119 -20.96 -43.43 33.59
N GLN A 120 -21.41 -42.61 32.64
CA GLN A 120 -22.58 -42.84 31.78
C GLN A 120 -22.23 -43.37 30.38
N SER A 121 -20.97 -43.72 30.13
CA SER A 121 -20.45 -44.04 28.79
C SER A 121 -21.24 -45.14 28.04
N SER A 122 -21.84 -46.11 28.73
CA SER A 122 -22.70 -47.13 28.13
C SER A 122 -24.10 -46.63 27.76
N GLU A 123 -24.67 -45.73 28.56
CA GLU A 123 -26.01 -45.17 28.35
C GLU A 123 -25.99 -44.12 27.23
N LEU A 124 -24.93 -43.30 27.19
CA LEU A 124 -24.74 -42.25 26.18
C LEU A 124 -24.52 -42.82 24.77
N LYS A 125 -24.05 -44.07 24.64
CA LYS A 125 -23.92 -44.76 23.34
C LYS A 125 -25.25 -44.95 22.60
N ASN A 126 -26.37 -44.93 23.32
CA ASN A 126 -27.69 -45.11 22.74
C ASN A 126 -28.32 -43.78 22.30
N ILE A 127 -27.67 -42.65 22.59
CA ILE A 127 -28.14 -41.32 22.19
C ILE A 127 -27.55 -40.99 20.82
N ASN A 128 -28.41 -40.93 19.81
CA ASN A 128 -28.01 -40.62 18.43
C ASN A 128 -28.25 -39.14 18.07
N THR A 129 -29.29 -38.52 18.63
CA THR A 129 -29.69 -37.15 18.28
C THR A 129 -30.21 -36.41 19.50
N VAL A 130 -29.84 -35.14 19.63
CA VAL A 130 -30.36 -34.21 20.64
C VAL A 130 -30.80 -32.91 19.97
N TYR A 131 -31.67 -32.16 20.66
CA TYR A 131 -32.36 -31.00 20.09
C TYR A 131 -32.22 -29.74 20.94
N ARG A 132 -32.18 -28.57 20.30
CA ARG A 132 -32.19 -27.28 21.00
C ARG A 132 -32.87 -26.18 20.18
N GLY A 133 -33.90 -25.56 20.74
CA GLY A 133 -34.44 -24.29 20.24
C GLY A 133 -33.71 -23.09 20.85
N GLN A 134 -33.27 -22.14 20.02
CA GLN A 134 -32.75 -20.85 20.48
C GLN A 134 -32.98 -19.72 19.46
N LEU A 135 -32.99 -18.47 19.96
CA LEU A 135 -32.90 -17.29 19.11
C LEU A 135 -31.45 -16.95 18.81
N ILE A 136 -31.11 -16.70 17.54
CA ILE A 136 -29.78 -16.22 17.11
C ILE A 136 -29.90 -14.93 16.31
N ASN A 137 -28.81 -14.16 16.18
CA ASN A 137 -28.82 -12.94 15.36
C ASN A 137 -28.83 -13.30 13.85
N ILE A 138 -29.50 -12.48 13.03
CA ILE A 138 -29.52 -12.64 11.55
C ILE A 138 -28.11 -12.71 10.95
N ASN A 139 -27.15 -11.94 11.45
CA ASN A 139 -25.76 -11.97 10.97
C ASN A 139 -25.07 -13.30 11.28
N GLU A 140 -25.35 -13.89 12.46
CA GLU A 140 -24.84 -15.22 12.82
C GLU A 140 -25.43 -16.30 11.92
N LEU A 141 -26.73 -16.21 11.60
CA LEU A 141 -27.37 -17.11 10.65
C LEU A 141 -26.74 -17.02 9.26
N ASN A 142 -26.54 -15.81 8.74
CA ASN A 142 -25.91 -15.58 7.44
C ASN A 142 -24.49 -16.16 7.39
N ASN A 143 -23.72 -16.03 8.48
CA ASN A 143 -22.38 -16.63 8.56
C ASN A 143 -22.42 -18.16 8.55
N LEU A 144 -23.37 -18.78 9.26
CA LEU A 144 -23.54 -20.23 9.21
C LEU A 144 -23.91 -20.70 7.79
N GLN A 145 -24.79 -19.97 7.08
CA GLN A 145 -25.17 -20.29 5.70
C GLN A 145 -23.99 -20.21 4.72
N ASN A 146 -23.04 -19.30 4.93
CA ASN A 146 -21.88 -19.12 4.06
C ASN A 146 -20.75 -20.15 4.32
N ASN A 147 -20.84 -20.92 5.40
CA ASN A 147 -19.76 -21.79 5.88
C ASN A 147 -20.21 -23.26 6.08
N LEU A 148 -20.98 -23.80 5.13
CA LEU A 148 -21.37 -25.21 5.14
C LEU A 148 -20.16 -26.15 5.13
N GLY A 149 -20.19 -27.19 5.97
CA GLY A 149 -19.10 -28.14 6.16
C GLY A 149 -18.00 -27.69 7.12
N ALA A 150 -18.05 -26.45 7.62
CA ALA A 150 -17.07 -25.93 8.57
C ALA A 150 -17.25 -26.54 9.98
N LEU A 151 -16.17 -26.49 10.77
CA LEU A 151 -16.19 -26.80 12.20
C LEU A 151 -16.66 -25.57 12.98
N VAL A 152 -17.62 -25.79 13.86
CA VAL A 152 -18.27 -24.79 14.70
C VAL A 152 -18.11 -25.20 16.16
N SER A 153 -17.61 -24.29 16.98
CA SER A 153 -17.65 -24.43 18.43
C SER A 153 -18.79 -23.58 18.98
N ILE A 154 -19.51 -24.17 19.93
CA ILE A 154 -20.46 -23.45 20.74
C ILE A 154 -19.67 -23.02 21.97
N ASN A 155 -19.24 -21.75 21.99
CA ASN A 155 -18.34 -21.18 22.99
C ASN A 155 -19.03 -20.97 24.36
N SER A 156 -19.83 -21.96 24.79
CA SER A 156 -20.57 -22.01 26.04
C SER A 156 -20.97 -23.45 26.35
N PHE A 157 -21.27 -23.76 27.61
CA PHE A 157 -21.89 -25.04 27.96
C PHE A 157 -23.24 -25.14 27.24
N PHE A 158 -23.37 -26.12 26.35
CA PHE A 158 -24.52 -26.18 25.45
C PHE A 158 -25.55 -27.17 25.97
N SER A 159 -26.63 -26.63 26.53
CA SER A 159 -27.76 -27.41 27.04
C SER A 159 -28.68 -27.80 25.89
N THR A 160 -29.06 -29.07 25.84
CA THR A 160 -29.90 -29.69 24.82
C THR A 160 -30.88 -30.68 25.45
N SER A 161 -31.92 -31.06 24.72
CA SER A 161 -32.96 -31.99 25.18
C SER A 161 -33.03 -33.22 24.29
N LEU A 162 -33.32 -34.39 24.87
CA LEU A 162 -33.69 -35.59 24.11
C LEU A 162 -35.08 -35.46 23.46
N ASN A 163 -35.93 -34.56 23.97
CA ASN A 163 -37.30 -34.40 23.49
C ASN A 163 -37.43 -33.21 22.52
N LYS A 164 -37.75 -33.51 21.25
CA LYS A 164 -37.97 -32.52 20.18
C LYS A 164 -39.00 -31.46 20.59
N THR A 165 -40.11 -31.87 21.21
CA THR A 165 -41.20 -30.97 21.63
C THR A 165 -40.74 -29.99 22.72
N THR A 166 -39.99 -30.48 23.70
CA THR A 166 -39.42 -29.63 24.76
C THR A 166 -38.45 -28.61 24.18
N ALA A 167 -37.59 -29.03 23.25
CA ALA A 167 -36.66 -28.13 22.56
C ALA A 167 -37.38 -27.04 21.75
N LEU A 168 -38.50 -27.35 21.10
CA LEU A 168 -39.31 -26.39 20.33
C LEU A 168 -39.97 -25.33 21.22
N LEU A 169 -40.38 -25.67 22.45
CA LEU A 169 -40.99 -24.71 23.38
C LEU A 169 -40.09 -23.51 23.70
N PHE A 170 -38.76 -23.65 23.56
CA PHE A 170 -37.81 -22.55 23.78
C PHE A 170 -37.81 -21.47 22.68
N ILE A 171 -38.43 -21.74 21.53
CA ILE A 171 -38.51 -20.78 20.40
C ILE A 171 -39.95 -20.39 20.04
N LEU A 172 -40.95 -21.12 20.53
CA LEU A 172 -42.36 -20.80 20.28
C LEU A 172 -42.77 -19.52 21.01
N GLY A 173 -43.14 -18.49 20.23
CA GLY A 173 -43.62 -17.19 20.73
C GLY A 173 -42.56 -16.11 20.94
N ALA A 174 -41.31 -16.36 20.55
CA ALA A 174 -40.21 -15.43 20.76
C ALA A 174 -39.77 -14.76 19.45
N THR A 175 -40.22 -13.52 19.21
CA THR A 175 -39.66 -12.63 18.17
C THR A 175 -39.32 -11.29 18.81
N GLN A 176 -38.04 -10.97 18.93
CA GLN A 176 -37.59 -9.66 19.38
C GLN A 176 -36.45 -9.17 18.48
N GLY A 177 -36.66 -8.02 17.81
CA GLY A 177 -35.61 -7.29 17.08
C GLY A 177 -34.96 -8.07 15.93
N GLU A 178 -33.63 -8.00 15.83
CA GLU A 178 -32.81 -8.61 14.77
C GLU A 178 -32.49 -10.11 15.00
N THR A 179 -33.30 -10.81 15.80
CA THR A 179 -33.11 -12.23 16.11
C THR A 179 -34.12 -13.12 15.41
N VAL A 180 -33.71 -14.33 15.06
CA VAL A 180 -34.51 -15.33 14.35
C VAL A 180 -34.54 -16.64 15.13
N PRO A 181 -35.69 -17.34 15.16
CA PRO A 181 -35.81 -18.64 15.81
C PRO A 181 -35.10 -19.71 14.99
N VAL A 182 -34.26 -20.47 15.69
CA VAL A 182 -33.47 -21.55 15.12
C VAL A 182 -33.62 -22.80 15.94
N PHE A 183 -33.78 -23.90 15.22
CA PHE A 183 -33.88 -25.24 15.77
C PHE A 183 -32.63 -26.05 15.39
N PHE A 184 -31.86 -26.45 16.41
CA PHE A 184 -30.67 -27.27 16.24
C PHE A 184 -31.04 -28.74 16.37
N GLU A 185 -30.68 -29.51 15.34
CA GLU A 185 -30.68 -30.97 15.36
C GLU A 185 -29.23 -31.43 15.36
N ILE A 186 -28.79 -32.08 16.43
CA ILE A 186 -27.39 -32.44 16.63
C ILE A 186 -27.26 -33.95 16.66
N LYS A 187 -26.56 -34.49 15.66
CA LYS A 187 -26.19 -35.90 15.58
C LYS A 187 -24.94 -36.17 16.40
N ILE A 188 -24.97 -37.22 17.20
CA ILE A 188 -23.83 -37.65 18.02
C ILE A 188 -23.29 -38.94 17.41
N ASN A 189 -22.13 -38.85 16.76
CA ASN A 189 -21.43 -40.02 16.21
C ASN A 189 -20.52 -40.61 17.30
N ASN A 190 -20.90 -41.77 17.86
CA ASN A 190 -20.20 -42.41 18.98
C ASN A 190 -18.86 -43.10 18.61
N MET A 191 -18.14 -42.60 17.60
CA MET A 191 -16.89 -43.19 17.14
C MET A 191 -15.69 -42.59 17.89
N ASN A 192 -15.21 -43.29 18.92
CA ASN A 192 -13.86 -43.18 19.52
C ASN A 192 -13.29 -41.77 19.80
N SER A 193 -14.07 -40.79 20.28
CA SER A 193 -13.51 -39.52 20.75
C SER A 193 -13.17 -39.56 22.24
N THR A 194 -11.90 -39.77 22.58
CA THR A 194 -11.42 -39.84 23.98
C THR A 194 -11.41 -38.50 24.73
N SER A 195 -11.92 -37.41 24.15
CA SER A 195 -11.67 -36.05 24.66
C SER A 195 -12.84 -35.08 24.69
N THR A 196 -14.05 -35.44 24.24
CA THR A 196 -15.25 -34.57 24.28
C THR A 196 -16.21 -35.03 25.38
N SER A 197 -16.52 -34.17 26.36
CA SER A 197 -17.33 -34.56 27.52
C SER A 197 -18.76 -33.99 27.43
N TYR A 198 -19.75 -34.86 27.28
CA TYR A 198 -21.17 -34.49 27.45
C TYR A 198 -21.82 -35.47 28.42
N ALA A 199 -22.88 -35.08 29.11
CA ALA A 199 -23.54 -36.00 30.04
C ALA A 199 -25.04 -35.72 30.12
N ASN A 200 -25.80 -36.75 30.47
CA ASN A 200 -27.16 -36.58 30.96
C ASN A 200 -27.09 -36.02 32.37
N ILE A 201 -27.62 -34.80 32.53
CA ILE A 201 -27.53 -34.05 33.78
C ILE A 201 -28.86 -34.01 34.54
N GLN A 202 -29.91 -34.69 34.09
CA GLN A 202 -31.24 -34.65 34.72
C GLN A 202 -31.20 -34.90 36.24
N LYS A 203 -30.39 -35.87 36.70
CA LYS A 203 -30.25 -36.21 38.12
C LYS A 203 -29.53 -35.15 38.95
N TYR A 204 -28.72 -34.30 38.30
CA TYR A 204 -27.85 -33.30 38.91
C TYR A 204 -28.31 -31.87 38.67
N SER A 205 -29.20 -31.66 37.70
CA SER A 205 -29.81 -30.37 37.36
C SER A 205 -30.79 -29.93 38.45
N SER A 206 -30.90 -28.61 38.64
CA SER A 206 -31.96 -28.04 39.48
C SER A 206 -33.36 -28.22 38.86
N LYS A 207 -33.43 -28.54 37.57
CA LYS A 207 -34.65 -28.85 36.82
C LYS A 207 -34.71 -30.35 36.52
N LYS A 208 -35.37 -31.11 37.39
CA LYS A 208 -35.42 -32.59 37.30
C LYS A 208 -36.39 -33.11 36.22
N ASP A 209 -37.27 -32.25 35.73
CA ASP A 209 -38.37 -32.61 34.82
C ASP A 209 -37.93 -32.68 33.34
N GLU A 210 -36.67 -32.35 33.03
CA GLU A 210 -36.13 -32.33 31.66
C GLU A 210 -35.00 -33.36 31.51
N GLU A 211 -35.08 -34.20 30.48
CA GLU A 211 -33.98 -35.06 30.06
C GLU A 211 -32.92 -34.22 29.32
N GLU A 212 -32.13 -33.50 30.12
CA GLU A 212 -31.15 -32.51 29.68
C GLU A 212 -29.79 -33.17 29.42
N ILE A 213 -29.27 -32.97 28.21
CA ILE A 213 -27.90 -33.31 27.81
C ILE A 213 -27.08 -32.02 27.75
N LEU A 214 -26.03 -31.93 28.57
CA LEU A 214 -25.15 -30.78 28.63
C LEU A 214 -23.80 -31.11 27.97
N PHE A 215 -23.44 -30.34 26.95
CA PHE A 215 -22.12 -30.41 26.31
C PHE A 215 -21.14 -29.45 26.98
N SER A 216 -19.90 -29.91 27.17
CA SER A 216 -18.77 -29.06 27.55
C SER A 216 -18.37 -28.09 26.44
N MET A 217 -17.65 -27.04 26.81
CA MET A 217 -17.24 -25.96 25.88
C MET A 217 -16.17 -26.36 24.86
N ASP A 218 -15.55 -27.53 25.01
CA ASP A 218 -14.57 -28.09 24.08
C ASP A 218 -15.20 -29.05 23.05
N CYS A 219 -16.53 -29.14 23.03
CA CYS A 219 -17.28 -29.87 22.01
C CYS A 219 -17.26 -29.10 20.68
N VAL A 220 -16.95 -29.82 19.61
CA VAL A 220 -16.84 -29.29 18.25
C VAL A 220 -17.89 -29.96 17.39
N PHE A 221 -18.57 -29.17 16.57
CA PHE A 221 -19.64 -29.63 15.70
C PHE A 221 -19.31 -29.32 14.25
N ARG A 222 -19.57 -30.25 13.34
CA ARG A 222 -19.56 -30.00 11.90
C ARG A 222 -20.93 -29.47 11.47
N LEU A 223 -20.93 -28.36 10.75
CA LEU A 223 -22.16 -27.79 10.18
C LEU A 223 -22.54 -28.55 8.91
N GLU A 224 -23.63 -29.31 8.96
CA GLU A 224 -24.10 -30.12 7.82
C GLU A 224 -25.00 -29.31 6.89
N SER A 225 -26.02 -28.66 7.45
CA SER A 225 -26.92 -27.83 6.67
C SER A 225 -27.61 -26.74 7.50
N VAL A 226 -28.01 -25.67 6.81
CA VAL A 226 -28.83 -24.58 7.33
C VAL A 226 -29.99 -24.39 6.35
N GLU A 227 -31.16 -24.85 6.74
CA GLU A 227 -32.36 -24.90 5.89
C GLU A 227 -33.51 -24.15 6.57
N LYS A 228 -34.48 -23.65 5.79
CA LYS A 228 -35.75 -23.21 6.38
C LYS A 228 -36.58 -24.46 6.69
N ASP A 229 -37.11 -24.53 7.89
CA ASP A 229 -37.91 -25.66 8.33
C ASP A 229 -39.19 -25.75 7.47
N THR A 230 -39.53 -26.96 7.03
CA THR A 230 -40.69 -27.22 6.18
C THR A 230 -41.97 -27.46 6.97
N GLU A 231 -41.85 -27.80 8.27
CA GLU A 231 -42.98 -28.08 9.17
C GLU A 231 -43.45 -26.80 9.89
N TYR A 232 -42.54 -25.84 10.15
CA TYR A 232 -42.83 -24.60 10.88
C TYR A 232 -42.33 -23.36 10.14
N ASP A 233 -43.25 -22.56 9.61
CA ASP A 233 -42.92 -21.33 8.88
C ASP A 233 -42.18 -20.32 9.77
N GLY A 234 -41.09 -19.75 9.25
CA GLY A 234 -40.25 -18.77 9.95
C GLY A 234 -39.13 -19.33 10.85
N ILE A 235 -38.98 -20.66 10.98
CA ILE A 235 -37.89 -21.30 11.75
C ILE A 235 -36.78 -21.79 10.81
N TYR A 236 -35.52 -21.62 11.19
CA TYR A 236 -34.40 -22.27 10.48
C TYR A 236 -33.97 -23.55 11.20
N LEU A 237 -33.85 -24.64 10.45
CA LEU A 237 -33.29 -25.91 10.89
C LEU A 237 -31.78 -25.93 10.64
N ILE A 238 -31.00 -26.08 11.71
CA ILE A 238 -29.55 -26.21 11.64
C ILE A 238 -29.16 -27.63 12.06
N LYS A 239 -28.56 -28.36 11.13
CA LYS A 239 -28.08 -29.72 11.37
C LYS A 239 -26.59 -29.69 11.69
N LEU A 240 -26.24 -30.24 12.86
CA LEU A 240 -24.89 -30.34 13.36
C LEU A 240 -24.52 -31.81 13.58
N THR A 241 -23.25 -32.16 13.39
CA THR A 241 -22.70 -33.46 13.79
C THR A 241 -21.61 -33.22 14.82
N LEU A 242 -21.71 -33.82 16.01
CA LEU A 242 -20.61 -33.81 16.98
C LEU A 242 -19.41 -34.54 16.38
N THR A 243 -18.28 -33.85 16.29
CA THR A 243 -17.03 -34.39 15.79
C THR A 243 -16.08 -34.67 16.95
N GLY A 244 -15.33 -35.78 16.88
CA GLY A 244 -14.20 -35.98 17.78
C GLY A 244 -13.10 -34.94 17.51
N GLN A 245 -12.40 -34.48 18.55
CA GLN A 245 -11.34 -33.45 18.44
C GLN A 245 -10.21 -33.79 17.43
N TYR A 246 -10.16 -35.02 16.88
CA TYR A 246 -9.07 -35.52 16.05
C TYR A 246 -9.50 -36.29 14.78
N GLU A 247 -10.75 -36.20 14.31
CA GLU A 247 -11.12 -36.87 13.04
C GLU A 247 -10.37 -36.31 11.82
N ASP A 248 -9.86 -35.07 11.88
CA ASP A 248 -8.90 -34.51 10.92
C ASP A 248 -7.47 -34.52 11.50
N GLU A 249 -6.98 -35.72 11.86
CA GLU A 249 -5.62 -35.97 12.42
C GLU A 249 -4.49 -35.32 11.60
N ASN A 250 -4.72 -35.13 10.30
CA ASN A 250 -3.72 -34.61 9.37
C ASN A 250 -3.65 -33.07 9.29
N VAL A 251 -4.60 -32.34 9.90
CA VAL A 251 -4.68 -30.87 9.74
C VAL A 251 -4.79 -30.12 11.08
N LEU A 252 -5.72 -30.50 11.95
CA LEU A 252 -6.01 -29.71 13.16
C LEU A 252 -5.01 -29.93 14.28
N LYS A 253 -4.47 -31.15 14.41
CA LYS A 253 -3.54 -31.51 15.47
C LYS A 253 -2.18 -30.81 15.33
N PRO A 254 -1.47 -30.86 14.19
CA PRO A 254 -0.22 -30.11 14.02
C PRO A 254 -0.40 -28.60 14.20
N LEU A 255 -1.54 -28.07 13.75
CA LEU A 255 -1.88 -26.65 13.86
C LEU A 255 -2.15 -26.22 15.30
N THR A 256 -2.91 -27.01 16.07
CA THR A 256 -3.13 -26.74 17.51
C THR A 256 -1.83 -26.87 18.30
N GLU A 257 -0.97 -27.81 17.95
CA GLU A 257 0.38 -27.94 18.51
C GLU A 257 1.27 -26.74 18.15
N HIS A 258 1.23 -26.25 16.91
CA HIS A 258 1.93 -25.05 16.48
C HIS A 258 1.43 -23.79 17.24
N MET A 259 0.11 -23.63 17.38
CA MET A 259 -0.46 -22.53 18.15
C MET A 259 -0.12 -22.60 19.64
N ARG A 260 -0.01 -23.81 20.22
CA ARG A 260 0.51 -24.00 21.58
C ARG A 260 1.97 -23.55 21.68
N ASN A 261 2.78 -23.86 20.66
CA ASN A 261 4.18 -23.42 20.61
C ASN A 261 4.28 -21.89 20.53
N ASP A 262 3.43 -21.24 19.75
CA ASP A 262 3.37 -19.78 19.63
C ASP A 262 3.00 -19.07 20.94
N ILE A 263 2.15 -19.70 21.77
CA ILE A 263 1.75 -19.17 23.08
C ILE A 263 2.82 -19.42 24.16
N GLY A 264 3.74 -20.37 23.92
CA GLY A 264 4.81 -20.76 24.84
C GLY A 264 4.53 -22.08 25.55
N TYR A 265 5.34 -23.11 25.28
CA TYR A 265 5.18 -24.45 25.85
C TYR A 265 5.49 -24.47 27.36
N GLY A 266 4.57 -25.00 28.18
CA GLY A 266 4.88 -25.47 29.55
C GLY A 266 4.48 -24.56 30.72
N THR A 267 4.13 -23.30 30.50
CA THR A 267 3.62 -22.40 31.55
C THR A 267 2.22 -21.93 31.17
N TYR A 268 1.20 -22.72 31.52
CA TYR A 268 -0.21 -22.37 31.34
C TYR A 268 -0.63 -21.34 32.42
N ASP A 269 -0.03 -20.16 32.37
CA ASP A 269 -0.17 -19.08 33.34
C ASP A 269 -0.82 -17.83 32.71
N LEU A 270 -0.92 -16.74 33.49
CA LEU A 270 -1.47 -15.46 33.04
C LEU A 270 -0.67 -14.83 31.88
N SER A 271 0.61 -15.17 31.71
CA SER A 271 1.45 -14.70 30.59
C SER A 271 0.95 -15.28 29.27
N ALA A 272 0.66 -16.59 29.25
CA ALA A 272 0.10 -17.28 28.10
C ALA A 272 -1.25 -16.68 27.68
N LEU A 273 -2.11 -16.32 28.64
CA LEU A 273 -3.36 -15.60 28.36
C LEU A 273 -3.12 -14.22 27.75
N GLY A 274 -2.18 -13.45 28.30
CA GLY A 274 -1.79 -12.15 27.74
C GLY A 274 -1.27 -12.27 26.30
N HIS A 275 -0.46 -13.30 26.02
CA HIS A 275 0.08 -13.53 24.68
C HIS A 275 -0.98 -14.00 23.68
N LEU A 276 -1.87 -14.89 24.09
CA LEU A 276 -3.03 -15.31 23.30
C LEU A 276 -3.92 -14.11 22.92
N MET A 277 -4.20 -13.21 23.86
CA MET A 277 -4.97 -12.00 23.57
C MET A 277 -4.20 -11.05 22.64
N PHE A 278 -2.87 -10.99 22.75
CA PHE A 278 -2.05 -10.19 21.84
C PHE A 278 -2.09 -10.71 20.40
N ILE A 279 -1.88 -12.02 20.19
CA ILE A 279 -1.91 -12.66 18.86
C ILE A 279 -3.30 -12.51 18.21
N THR A 280 -4.37 -12.55 19.01
CA THR A 280 -5.75 -12.36 18.53
C THR A 280 -6.13 -10.90 18.30
N GLY A 281 -5.22 -9.95 18.55
CA GLY A 281 -5.45 -8.51 18.37
C GLY A 281 -6.29 -7.85 19.48
N GLN A 282 -6.57 -8.57 20.57
CA GLN A 282 -7.33 -8.08 21.72
C GLN A 282 -6.42 -7.34 22.71
N TYR A 283 -5.86 -6.21 22.25
CA TYR A 283 -4.77 -5.50 22.93
C TYR A 283 -5.08 -5.05 24.37
N ASP A 284 -6.30 -4.59 24.65
CA ASP A 284 -6.65 -4.12 26.01
C ASP A 284 -6.78 -5.29 26.99
N GLN A 285 -7.26 -6.44 26.51
CA GLN A 285 -7.32 -7.66 27.30
C GLN A 285 -5.94 -8.27 27.52
N ALA A 286 -5.08 -8.22 26.49
CA ALA A 286 -3.69 -8.64 26.60
C ALA A 286 -2.97 -7.86 27.71
N LYS A 287 -3.13 -6.53 27.74
CA LYS A 287 -2.59 -5.69 28.82
C LYS A 287 -3.17 -6.06 30.19
N TYR A 288 -4.48 -6.31 30.29
CA TYR A 288 -5.08 -6.72 31.56
C TYR A 288 -4.44 -7.98 32.13
N PHE A 289 -4.25 -9.02 31.30
CA PHE A 289 -3.62 -10.27 31.75
C PHE A 289 -2.14 -10.07 32.07
N TYR A 290 -1.42 -9.26 31.30
CA TYR A 290 -0.04 -8.89 31.62
C TYR A 290 0.06 -8.13 32.96
N ASP A 291 -0.76 -7.10 33.18
CA ASP A 291 -0.77 -6.36 34.44
C ASP A 291 -1.12 -7.26 35.63
N LEU A 292 -2.02 -8.22 35.44
CA LEU A 292 -2.37 -9.19 36.48
C LEU A 292 -1.19 -10.11 36.80
N PHE A 293 -0.53 -10.68 35.78
CA PHE A 293 0.65 -11.52 35.94
C PHE A 293 1.79 -10.78 36.64
N SER A 294 1.99 -9.50 36.29
CA SER A 294 3.07 -8.67 36.86
C SER A 294 2.98 -8.51 38.39
N LYS A 295 1.79 -8.65 38.98
CA LYS A 295 1.58 -8.54 40.44
C LYS A 295 2.07 -9.77 41.20
N ASP A 296 2.15 -10.91 40.52
CA ASP A 296 2.56 -12.19 41.11
C ASP A 296 4.08 -12.39 41.00
N LEU A 297 4.79 -11.51 40.26
CA LEU A 297 6.24 -11.60 40.02
C LEU A 297 7.05 -10.65 40.92
N GLN A 298 8.26 -11.08 41.28
CA GLN A 298 9.22 -10.21 41.98
C GLN A 298 9.86 -9.21 41.01
N PRO A 299 10.25 -7.99 41.43
CA PRO A 299 10.72 -6.92 40.53
C PRO A 299 11.89 -7.26 39.59
N ASN A 300 12.71 -8.28 39.93
CA ASN A 300 13.86 -8.72 39.14
C ASN A 300 13.62 -10.06 38.41
N ASP A 301 12.38 -10.54 38.39
CA ASP A 301 12.03 -11.79 37.72
C ASP A 301 12.25 -11.65 36.20
N PRO A 302 12.98 -12.58 35.54
CA PRO A 302 13.17 -12.57 34.08
C PRO A 302 11.87 -12.50 33.28
N ASP A 303 10.75 -13.01 33.81
CA ASP A 303 9.47 -12.96 33.10
C ASP A 303 8.87 -11.54 33.06
N ILE A 304 9.28 -10.63 33.95
CA ILE A 304 8.93 -9.20 33.87
C ILE A 304 9.51 -8.56 32.60
N ALA A 305 10.72 -8.98 32.16
CA ALA A 305 11.32 -8.45 30.95
C ALA A 305 10.51 -8.86 29.71
N LYS A 306 10.09 -10.13 29.63
CA LYS A 306 9.21 -10.65 28.55
C LYS A 306 7.87 -9.92 28.53
N LEU A 307 7.30 -9.67 29.71
CA LEU A 307 6.03 -8.95 29.86
C LEU A 307 6.10 -7.53 29.30
N TYR A 308 7.08 -6.73 29.76
CA TYR A 308 7.24 -5.36 29.28
C TYR A 308 7.58 -5.33 27.78
N ASN A 309 8.31 -6.31 27.27
CA ASN A 309 8.60 -6.44 25.85
C ASN A 309 7.32 -6.68 25.01
N ASN A 310 6.41 -7.54 25.47
CA ASN A 310 5.12 -7.77 24.82
C ASN A 310 4.18 -6.56 24.95
N MET A 311 4.15 -5.89 26.11
CA MET A 311 3.41 -4.64 26.29
C MET A 311 3.92 -3.54 25.36
N ALA A 312 5.23 -3.45 25.14
CA ALA A 312 5.81 -2.52 24.20
C ALA A 312 5.33 -2.78 22.77
N ALA A 313 5.28 -4.04 22.33
CA ALA A 313 4.75 -4.42 21.02
C ALA A 313 3.26 -4.02 20.87
N ILE A 314 2.47 -4.15 21.93
CA ILE A 314 1.08 -3.68 21.95
C ILE A 314 1.01 -2.16 21.80
N TYR A 315 1.75 -1.41 22.63
CA TYR A 315 1.76 0.05 22.55
C TYR A 315 2.26 0.56 21.21
N GLN A 316 3.25 -0.11 20.61
CA GLN A 316 3.72 0.16 19.24
C GLN A 316 2.62 -0.07 18.21
N SER A 317 1.89 -1.19 18.32
CA SER A 317 0.76 -1.50 17.42
C SER A 317 -0.39 -0.50 17.55
N GLN A 318 -0.57 0.10 18.72
CA GLN A 318 -1.53 1.18 18.98
C GLN A 318 -0.99 2.59 18.64
N GLY A 319 0.28 2.71 18.22
CA GLY A 319 0.92 4.00 17.94
C GLY A 319 1.31 4.83 19.17
N ASN A 320 1.19 4.28 20.38
CA ASN A 320 1.64 4.93 21.62
C ASN A 320 3.14 4.69 21.85
N TYR A 321 3.97 5.38 21.07
CA TYR A 321 5.42 5.19 21.09
C TYR A 321 6.11 5.61 22.40
N ALA A 322 5.49 6.50 23.20
CA ALA A 322 6.06 6.95 24.47
C ALA A 322 6.02 5.83 25.52
N GLU A 323 4.85 5.22 25.71
CA GLU A 323 4.72 4.06 26.61
C GLU A 323 5.45 2.83 26.08
N ALA A 324 5.48 2.63 24.76
CA ALA A 324 6.30 1.58 24.15
C ALA A 324 7.78 1.74 24.50
N SER A 325 8.33 2.96 24.40
CA SER A 325 9.73 3.25 24.77
C SER A 325 9.98 2.96 26.25
N ARG A 326 9.07 3.38 27.13
CA ARG A 326 9.19 3.14 28.58
C ARG A 326 9.18 1.65 28.92
N CYS A 327 8.31 0.89 28.24
CA CYS A 327 8.25 -0.56 28.41
C CYS A 327 9.52 -1.24 27.88
N ILE A 328 10.04 -0.82 26.73
CA ILE A 328 11.31 -1.32 26.17
C ILE A 328 12.48 -1.07 27.12
N GLU A 329 12.61 0.15 27.65
CA GLU A 329 13.67 0.51 28.60
C GLU A 329 13.61 -0.31 29.88
N LYS A 330 12.40 -0.54 30.41
CA LYS A 330 12.19 -1.41 31.58
C LYS A 330 12.54 -2.86 31.26
N ALA A 331 12.07 -3.39 30.13
CA ALA A 331 12.37 -4.75 29.71
C ALA A 331 13.88 -4.97 29.58
N LEU A 332 14.57 -4.05 28.91
CA LEU A 332 16.01 -4.11 28.72
C LEU A 332 16.77 -3.99 30.05
N LYS A 333 16.36 -3.06 30.93
CA LYS A 333 16.97 -2.89 32.25
C LYS A 333 16.83 -4.15 33.11
N VAL A 334 15.62 -4.70 33.20
CA VAL A 334 15.35 -5.92 33.98
C VAL A 334 16.17 -7.08 33.43
N GLN A 335 16.19 -7.30 32.11
CA GLN A 335 16.95 -8.38 31.50
C GLN A 335 18.46 -8.24 31.73
N LEU A 336 19.02 -7.02 31.58
CA LEU A 336 20.44 -6.75 31.83
C LEU A 336 20.83 -6.95 33.31
N THR A 337 19.88 -6.78 34.24
CA THR A 337 20.10 -7.02 35.67
C THR A 337 19.82 -8.47 36.10
N SER A 338 19.00 -9.21 35.34
CA SER A 338 18.45 -10.50 35.79
C SER A 338 19.28 -11.71 35.39
N LEU A 339 20.06 -11.74 34.30
CA LEU A 339 20.87 -12.92 33.95
C LEU A 339 22.02 -12.74 32.92
N LEU A 340 22.92 -13.73 32.98
CA LEU A 340 24.10 -14.08 32.16
C LEU A 340 24.01 -13.70 30.67
N GLU A 341 25.12 -13.17 30.11
CA GLU A 341 25.29 -12.61 28.75
C GLU A 341 24.81 -13.45 27.53
N ASN A 342 24.35 -14.70 27.72
CA ASN A 342 24.05 -15.65 26.64
C ASN A 342 22.58 -16.13 26.58
N ASP A 343 21.65 -15.55 27.34
CA ASP A 343 20.23 -15.91 27.26
C ASP A 343 19.60 -15.45 25.93
N PHE A 344 19.01 -16.39 25.18
CA PHE A 344 18.29 -16.12 23.93
C PHE A 344 17.16 -15.08 24.10
N SER A 345 16.56 -14.99 25.29
CA SER A 345 15.53 -14.00 25.62
C SER A 345 16.02 -12.56 25.42
N LEU A 346 17.32 -12.30 25.60
CA LEU A 346 17.94 -10.99 25.35
C LEU A 346 17.91 -10.63 23.85
N ALA A 347 18.10 -11.60 22.96
CA ALA A 347 18.03 -11.37 21.52
C ALA A 347 16.62 -10.96 21.06
N ILE A 348 15.58 -11.52 21.66
CA ILE A 348 14.18 -11.16 21.37
C ILE A 348 13.93 -9.70 21.75
N ILE A 349 14.38 -9.29 22.93
CA ILE A 349 14.25 -7.90 23.41
C ILE A 349 15.00 -6.96 22.45
N TYR A 350 16.24 -7.26 22.10
CA TYR A 350 17.00 -6.46 21.13
C TYR A 350 16.32 -6.35 19.76
N LYS A 351 15.73 -7.43 19.23
CA LYS A 351 14.94 -7.39 17.98
C LYS A 351 13.75 -6.42 18.08
N ASN A 352 13.07 -6.42 19.22
CA ASN A 352 11.91 -5.54 19.43
C ASN A 352 12.31 -4.08 19.64
N VAL A 353 13.41 -3.82 20.37
CA VAL A 353 14.01 -2.48 20.49
C VAL A 353 14.40 -1.97 19.10
N ALA A 354 15.03 -2.83 18.28
CA ALA A 354 15.42 -2.50 16.93
C ALA A 354 14.21 -2.18 16.03
N SER A 355 13.16 -3.01 16.09
CA SER A 355 11.89 -2.79 15.39
C SER A 355 11.24 -1.46 15.79
N PHE A 356 11.26 -1.11 17.07
CA PHE A 356 10.76 0.17 17.56
C PHE A 356 11.53 1.36 16.96
N HIS A 357 12.86 1.31 16.98
CA HIS A 357 13.69 2.35 16.36
C HIS A 357 13.48 2.42 14.85
N GLN A 358 13.34 1.27 14.17
CA GLN A 358 13.03 1.19 12.76
C GLN A 358 11.69 1.87 12.43
N CYS A 359 10.63 1.62 13.21
CA CYS A 359 9.33 2.27 13.03
C CYS A 359 9.38 3.79 13.26
N ARG A 360 10.33 4.27 14.06
CA ARG A 360 10.58 5.71 14.27
C ARG A 360 11.49 6.35 13.21
N GLY A 361 12.07 5.56 12.31
CA GLY A 361 13.03 6.02 11.30
C GLY A 361 14.48 6.10 11.79
N ASN A 362 14.76 5.70 13.04
CA ASN A 362 16.10 5.70 13.62
C ASN A 362 16.89 4.47 13.15
N SER A 363 17.37 4.53 11.92
CA SER A 363 18.01 3.38 11.25
C SER A 363 19.33 2.96 11.91
N ALA A 364 20.11 3.91 12.45
CA ALA A 364 21.39 3.62 13.11
C ALA A 364 21.21 2.80 14.41
N GLU A 365 20.29 3.23 15.27
CA GLU A 365 19.94 2.50 16.49
C GLU A 365 19.30 1.15 16.16
N ALA A 366 18.45 1.08 15.14
CA ALA A 366 17.87 -0.19 14.70
C ALA A 366 18.95 -1.18 14.26
N LEU A 367 19.92 -0.76 13.44
CA LEU A 367 21.06 -1.60 13.04
C LEU A 367 21.91 -2.03 14.22
N LYS A 368 22.18 -1.13 15.18
CA LYS A 368 22.92 -1.44 16.40
C LYS A 368 22.24 -2.59 17.16
N TYR A 369 20.95 -2.45 17.46
CA TYR A 369 20.23 -3.46 18.24
C TYR A 369 19.98 -4.76 17.48
N TYR A 370 19.70 -4.73 16.17
CA TYR A 370 19.68 -5.97 15.38
C TYR A 370 21.05 -6.64 15.32
N GLY A 371 22.14 -5.88 15.29
CA GLY A 371 23.50 -6.39 15.39
C GLY A 371 23.78 -7.08 16.74
N GLU A 372 23.36 -6.48 17.86
CA GLU A 372 23.48 -7.11 19.18
C GLU A 372 22.60 -8.37 19.28
N ALA A 373 21.37 -8.33 18.77
CA ALA A 373 20.52 -9.52 18.70
C ALA A 373 21.19 -10.66 17.91
N LEU A 374 21.76 -10.33 16.73
CA LEU A 374 22.45 -11.30 15.89
C LEU A 374 23.67 -11.91 16.58
N LYS A 375 24.45 -11.10 17.33
CA LYS A 375 25.60 -11.60 18.11
C LYS A 375 25.18 -12.61 19.18
N VAL A 376 24.12 -12.31 19.92
CA VAL A 376 23.58 -13.23 20.93
C VAL A 376 23.08 -14.51 20.26
N GLN A 377 22.29 -14.41 19.19
CA GLN A 377 21.76 -15.56 18.45
C GLN A 377 22.86 -16.46 17.88
N LEU A 378 23.92 -15.89 17.29
CA LEU A 378 25.03 -16.66 16.74
C LEU A 378 25.84 -17.42 17.81
N LYS A 379 25.77 -16.98 19.09
CA LYS A 379 26.40 -17.67 20.22
C LYS A 379 25.48 -18.73 20.84
N SER A 380 24.17 -18.47 20.89
CA SER A 380 23.21 -19.31 21.62
C SER A 380 22.46 -20.32 20.74
N LEU A 381 22.41 -20.12 19.43
CA LEU A 381 21.64 -20.96 18.50
C LEU A 381 22.53 -21.64 17.45
N PRO A 382 22.06 -22.78 16.89
CA PRO A 382 22.68 -23.37 15.70
C PRO A 382 22.69 -22.37 14.53
N LYS A 383 23.74 -22.40 13.71
CA LYS A 383 23.90 -21.48 12.57
C LYS A 383 22.75 -21.53 11.55
N THR A 384 22.01 -22.64 11.50
CA THR A 384 20.87 -22.87 10.61
C THR A 384 19.53 -22.42 11.21
N HIS A 385 19.53 -21.84 12.41
CA HIS A 385 18.29 -21.51 13.11
C HIS A 385 17.50 -20.39 12.40
N PRO A 386 16.18 -20.56 12.19
CA PRO A 386 15.35 -19.58 11.46
C PRO A 386 15.40 -18.15 11.99
N ASP A 387 15.49 -17.97 13.32
CA ASP A 387 15.60 -16.64 13.93
C ASP A 387 16.81 -15.82 13.46
N ILE A 388 17.92 -16.48 13.12
CA ILE A 388 19.11 -15.81 12.58
C ILE A 388 18.78 -15.27 11.19
N ALA A 389 18.07 -16.04 10.36
CA ALA A 389 17.62 -15.60 9.04
C ALA A 389 16.65 -14.42 9.12
N ILE A 390 15.73 -14.42 10.09
CA ILE A 390 14.80 -13.31 10.34
C ILE A 390 15.57 -12.04 10.70
N THR A 391 16.56 -12.13 11.59
CA THR A 391 17.40 -10.98 11.97
C THR A 391 18.19 -10.44 10.78
N TYR A 392 18.81 -11.31 9.97
CA TYR A 392 19.46 -10.91 8.72
C TYR A 392 18.50 -10.23 7.75
N ASN A 393 17.27 -10.72 7.61
CA ASN A 393 16.25 -10.11 6.76
C ASN A 393 15.87 -8.70 7.22
N HIS A 394 15.77 -8.44 8.52
CA HIS A 394 15.52 -7.09 9.05
C HIS A 394 16.70 -6.14 8.83
N ILE A 395 17.93 -6.61 9.07
CA ILE A 395 19.15 -5.83 8.79
C ILE A 395 19.22 -5.47 7.30
N GLY A 396 18.98 -6.45 6.42
CA GLY A 396 18.94 -6.26 4.98
C GLY A 396 17.89 -5.22 4.55
N PHE A 397 16.72 -5.21 5.19
CA PHE A 397 15.67 -4.22 4.94
C PHE A 397 16.09 -2.80 5.30
N ILE A 398 16.77 -2.60 6.44
CA ILE A 398 17.25 -1.28 6.83
C ILE A 398 18.31 -0.78 5.85
N HIS A 399 19.26 -1.63 5.47
CA HIS A 399 20.27 -1.28 4.45
C HIS A 399 19.62 -0.93 3.10
N GLN A 400 18.57 -1.65 2.68
CA GLN A 400 17.78 -1.29 1.50
C GLN A 400 17.20 0.12 1.61
N LYS A 401 16.61 0.47 2.75
CA LYS A 401 16.03 1.81 2.99
C LYS A 401 17.07 2.92 3.03
N GLN A 402 18.31 2.61 3.42
CA GLN A 402 19.44 3.53 3.39
C GLN A 402 20.15 3.58 2.03
N ALA A 403 19.65 2.85 1.02
CA ALA A 403 20.28 2.70 -0.30
C ALA A 403 21.71 2.10 -0.25
N THR A 404 22.04 1.33 0.79
CA THR A 404 23.30 0.57 0.89
C THR A 404 23.09 -0.84 0.33
N TYR A 405 22.84 -0.91 -0.99
CA TYR A 405 22.33 -2.12 -1.65
C TYR A 405 23.26 -3.34 -1.56
N ALA A 406 24.58 -3.14 -1.56
CA ALA A 406 25.54 -4.25 -1.45
C ALA A 406 25.46 -4.97 -0.10
N GLU A 407 25.42 -4.22 1.02
CA GLU A 407 25.23 -4.81 2.35
C GLU A 407 23.82 -5.40 2.50
N SER A 408 22.80 -4.75 1.92
CA SER A 408 21.44 -5.30 1.89
C SER A 408 21.38 -6.68 1.23
N LEU A 409 21.97 -6.83 0.03
CA LEU A 409 22.03 -8.10 -0.69
C LEU A 409 22.79 -9.17 0.12
N LYS A 410 23.96 -8.83 0.66
CA LYS A 410 24.75 -9.75 1.50
C LYS A 410 23.96 -10.27 2.70
N HIS A 411 23.19 -9.42 3.38
CA HIS A 411 22.35 -9.86 4.48
C HIS A 411 21.17 -10.72 4.03
N TYR A 412 20.51 -10.38 2.91
CA TYR A 412 19.48 -11.24 2.35
C TYR A 412 20.01 -12.59 1.85
N GLU A 413 21.20 -12.64 1.27
CA GLU A 413 21.88 -13.88 0.86
C GLU A 413 22.22 -14.76 2.07
N ASN A 414 22.68 -14.17 3.17
CA ASN A 414 22.87 -14.90 4.43
C ASN A 414 21.56 -15.48 4.97
N ALA A 415 20.46 -14.71 4.95
CA ALA A 415 19.14 -15.20 5.33
C ALA A 415 18.66 -16.33 4.42
N LEU A 416 18.85 -16.18 3.10
CA LEU A 416 18.49 -17.17 2.09
C LEU A 416 19.26 -18.49 2.29
N ASN A 417 20.58 -18.41 2.52
CA ASN A 417 21.43 -19.58 2.73
C ASN A 417 20.99 -20.38 3.96
N ILE A 418 20.64 -19.69 5.06
CA ILE A 418 20.13 -20.34 6.27
C ILE A 418 18.80 -21.04 5.97
N GLN A 419 17.86 -20.35 5.32
CA GLN A 419 16.54 -20.92 5.00
C GLN A 419 16.61 -22.08 4.01
N LEU A 420 17.51 -22.05 3.02
CA LEU A 420 17.71 -23.16 2.08
C LEU A 420 18.28 -24.41 2.75
N GLN A 421 18.97 -24.27 3.89
CA GLN A 421 19.50 -25.40 4.67
C GLN A 421 18.46 -26.00 5.62
N SER A 422 17.46 -25.22 6.04
CA SER A 422 16.46 -25.63 7.04
C SER A 422 15.08 -25.93 6.46
N LEU A 423 14.75 -25.41 5.27
CA LEU A 423 13.41 -25.48 4.70
C LEU A 423 13.40 -26.11 3.29
N PRO A 424 12.28 -26.75 2.88
CA PRO A 424 12.09 -27.21 1.51
C PRO A 424 12.22 -26.06 0.50
N LYS A 425 12.75 -26.32 -0.70
CA LYS A 425 13.00 -25.28 -1.72
C LYS A 425 11.77 -24.47 -2.13
N ASN A 426 10.57 -25.02 -2.00
CA ASN A 426 9.31 -24.36 -2.32
C ASN A 426 8.68 -23.59 -1.14
N HIS A 427 9.35 -23.52 0.02
CA HIS A 427 8.80 -22.90 1.21
C HIS A 427 8.50 -21.39 1.01
N PRO A 428 7.36 -20.87 1.50
CA PRO A 428 6.99 -19.46 1.34
C PRO A 428 8.01 -18.45 1.86
N ASP A 429 8.74 -18.79 2.93
CA ASP A 429 9.78 -17.91 3.48
C ASP A 429 10.96 -17.70 2.53
N ILE A 430 11.36 -18.74 1.80
CA ILE A 430 12.40 -18.62 0.75
C ILE A 430 11.90 -17.68 -0.36
N ALA A 431 10.63 -17.81 -0.76
CA ALA A 431 10.03 -16.89 -1.72
C ALA A 431 10.02 -15.43 -1.22
N MET A 432 9.77 -15.21 0.07
CA MET A 432 9.85 -13.88 0.67
C MET A 432 11.25 -13.27 0.54
N ILE A 433 12.31 -14.05 0.80
CA ILE A 433 13.68 -13.56 0.65
C ILE A 433 14.02 -13.28 -0.83
N TYR A 434 13.64 -14.16 -1.76
CA TYR A 434 13.80 -13.88 -3.20
C TYR A 434 13.09 -12.59 -3.62
N ASN A 435 11.88 -12.35 -3.12
CA ASN A 435 11.14 -11.11 -3.38
C ASN A 435 11.85 -9.87 -2.82
N ASN A 436 12.48 -9.98 -1.65
CA ASN A 436 13.24 -8.87 -1.05
C ASN A 436 14.53 -8.59 -1.85
N ILE A 437 15.27 -9.62 -2.25
CA ILE A 437 16.43 -9.50 -3.15
C ILE A 437 16.00 -8.85 -4.47
N ALA A 438 14.89 -9.29 -5.07
CA ALA A 438 14.36 -8.70 -6.30
C ALA A 438 14.02 -7.21 -6.15
N LYS A 439 13.43 -6.80 -5.02
CA LYS A 439 13.18 -5.38 -4.71
C LYS A 439 14.48 -4.59 -4.57
N VAL A 440 15.53 -5.15 -3.98
CA VAL A 440 16.84 -4.49 -3.92
C VAL A 440 17.39 -4.29 -5.33
N HIS A 441 17.34 -5.30 -6.19
CA HIS A 441 17.77 -5.13 -7.59
C HIS A 441 16.93 -4.09 -8.35
N LEU A 442 15.62 -4.03 -8.08
CA LEU A 442 14.73 -3.03 -8.66
C LEU A 442 15.09 -1.61 -8.21
N ASP A 443 15.29 -1.41 -6.91
CA ASP A 443 15.72 -0.12 -6.33
C ASP A 443 17.12 0.28 -6.80
N ASN A 444 17.98 -0.71 -7.06
CA ASN A 444 19.34 -0.56 -7.57
C ASN A 444 19.39 -0.38 -9.11
N GLY A 445 18.24 -0.29 -9.80
CA GLY A 445 18.15 -0.11 -11.25
C GLY A 445 18.54 -1.32 -12.10
N LYS A 446 18.80 -2.49 -11.50
CA LYS A 446 19.15 -3.75 -12.18
C LYS A 446 17.90 -4.53 -12.54
N TYR A 447 17.14 -4.02 -13.50
CA TYR A 447 15.82 -4.56 -13.87
C TYR A 447 15.83 -6.03 -14.33
N PRO A 448 16.80 -6.53 -15.13
CA PRO A 448 16.84 -7.93 -15.52
C PRO A 448 17.03 -8.89 -14.33
N ASP A 449 17.91 -8.54 -13.38
CA ASP A 449 18.12 -9.31 -12.16
C ASP A 449 16.85 -9.31 -11.29
N ALA A 450 16.21 -8.15 -11.14
CA ALA A 450 14.96 -8.02 -10.40
C ALA A 450 13.87 -8.93 -10.98
N LEU A 451 13.72 -8.94 -12.32
CA LEU A 451 12.75 -9.79 -13.01
C LEU A 451 13.03 -11.27 -12.75
N LYS A 452 14.29 -11.71 -12.89
CA LYS A 452 14.70 -13.09 -12.62
C LYS A 452 14.33 -13.55 -11.21
N TYR A 453 14.58 -12.74 -10.19
CA TYR A 453 14.26 -13.09 -8.80
C TYR A 453 12.75 -13.02 -8.52
N PHE A 454 12.00 -12.08 -9.12
CA PHE A 454 10.53 -12.07 -9.00
C PHE A 454 9.88 -13.26 -9.71
N GLU A 455 10.38 -13.69 -10.87
CA GLU A 455 9.91 -14.89 -11.55
C GLU A 455 10.21 -16.15 -10.73
N THR A 456 11.40 -16.22 -10.11
CA THR A 456 11.76 -17.30 -9.18
C THR A 456 10.83 -17.31 -7.96
N THR A 457 10.51 -16.13 -7.41
CA THR A 457 9.52 -15.96 -6.33
C THR A 457 8.16 -16.49 -6.76
N LEU A 458 7.68 -16.08 -7.94
CA LEU A 458 6.38 -16.47 -8.47
C LEU A 458 6.30 -17.98 -8.67
N HIS A 459 7.34 -18.60 -9.24
CA HIS A 459 7.42 -20.04 -9.41
C HIS A 459 7.38 -20.78 -8.06
N THR A 460 8.16 -20.32 -7.08
CA THR A 460 8.19 -20.88 -5.73
C THR A 460 6.81 -20.83 -5.07
N GLN A 461 6.13 -19.67 -5.15
CA GLN A 461 4.79 -19.47 -4.59
C GLN A 461 3.72 -20.29 -5.31
N LEU A 462 3.77 -20.43 -6.63
CA LEU A 462 2.79 -21.24 -7.38
C LEU A 462 2.89 -22.74 -7.05
N ASN A 463 4.06 -23.19 -6.61
CA ASN A 463 4.31 -24.58 -6.21
C ASN A 463 3.98 -24.86 -4.74
N SER A 464 3.74 -23.85 -3.91
CA SER A 464 3.47 -24.02 -2.47
C SER A 464 2.15 -23.42 -1.99
N LEU A 465 1.61 -22.40 -2.68
CA LEU A 465 0.41 -21.68 -2.29
C LEU A 465 -0.74 -21.94 -3.26
N HIS A 466 -1.98 -21.76 -2.78
CA HIS A 466 -3.15 -21.81 -3.65
C HIS A 466 -3.09 -20.70 -4.71
N LYS A 467 -3.56 -20.97 -5.94
CA LYS A 467 -3.46 -20.05 -7.10
C LYS A 467 -4.05 -18.65 -6.91
N ASN A 468 -4.96 -18.47 -5.94
CA ASN A 468 -5.57 -17.19 -5.59
C ASN A 468 -4.96 -16.55 -4.33
N HIS A 469 -3.79 -17.00 -3.88
CA HIS A 469 -3.17 -16.49 -2.67
C HIS A 469 -2.70 -15.03 -2.85
N PRO A 470 -2.94 -14.12 -1.90
CA PRO A 470 -2.57 -12.70 -2.00
C PRO A 470 -1.07 -12.45 -2.28
N HIS A 471 -0.17 -13.29 -1.75
CA HIS A 471 1.28 -13.18 -2.05
C HIS A 471 1.59 -13.33 -3.54
N ILE A 472 0.88 -14.19 -4.28
CA ILE A 472 1.05 -14.35 -5.73
C ILE A 472 0.65 -13.04 -6.43
N ALA A 473 -0.42 -12.39 -5.98
CA ALA A 473 -0.83 -11.10 -6.52
C ALA A 473 0.22 -10.00 -6.27
N THR A 474 0.84 -9.99 -5.09
CA THR A 474 1.95 -9.06 -4.78
C THR A 474 3.15 -9.29 -5.69
N THR A 475 3.51 -10.54 -5.97
CA THR A 475 4.60 -10.85 -6.91
C THR A 475 4.26 -10.41 -8.33
N TYR A 476 3.02 -10.63 -8.79
CA TYR A 476 2.56 -10.11 -10.09
C TYR A 476 2.60 -8.57 -10.19
N ASP A 477 2.19 -7.85 -9.14
CA ASP A 477 2.31 -6.38 -9.08
C ASP A 477 3.77 -5.92 -9.20
N ASN A 478 4.70 -6.63 -8.56
CA ASN A 478 6.12 -6.32 -8.62
C ASN A 478 6.69 -6.58 -10.01
N ILE A 479 6.40 -7.73 -10.63
CA ILE A 479 6.78 -8.05 -12.02
C ILE A 479 6.23 -7.00 -12.99
N ALA A 480 4.96 -6.62 -12.83
CA ALA A 480 4.34 -5.57 -13.62
C ALA A 480 5.07 -4.22 -13.50
N SER A 481 5.53 -3.89 -12.29
CA SER A 481 6.31 -2.68 -12.02
C SER A 481 7.67 -2.71 -12.70
N VAL A 482 8.35 -3.87 -12.75
CA VAL A 482 9.61 -4.03 -13.50
C VAL A 482 9.36 -3.85 -15.00
N HIS A 483 8.33 -4.49 -15.56
CA HIS A 483 7.98 -4.30 -16.97
C HIS A 483 7.62 -2.85 -17.30
N ALA A 484 6.93 -2.14 -16.39
CA ALA A 484 6.64 -0.73 -16.56
C ALA A 484 7.92 0.13 -16.60
N ARG A 485 8.94 -0.21 -15.79
CA ARG A 485 10.26 0.46 -15.82
C ARG A 485 11.08 0.14 -17.07
N LEU A 486 10.87 -1.03 -17.66
CA LEU A 486 11.47 -1.44 -18.93
C LEU A 486 10.72 -0.93 -20.17
N GLY A 487 9.63 -0.17 -20.01
CA GLY A 487 8.80 0.30 -21.13
C GLY A 487 7.87 -0.76 -21.74
N ASN A 488 7.85 -1.99 -21.19
CA ASN A 488 7.01 -3.10 -21.66
C ASN A 488 5.57 -2.95 -21.14
N HIS A 489 4.87 -1.89 -21.57
CA HIS A 489 3.57 -1.52 -21.00
C HIS A 489 2.48 -2.60 -21.17
N ALA A 490 2.48 -3.35 -22.26
CA ALA A 490 1.50 -4.42 -22.51
C ALA A 490 1.61 -5.55 -21.47
N GLU A 491 2.84 -6.03 -21.22
CA GLU A 491 3.09 -7.04 -20.19
C GLU A 491 2.79 -6.48 -18.79
N ALA A 492 3.14 -5.21 -18.52
CA ALA A 492 2.78 -4.57 -17.25
C ALA A 492 1.26 -4.58 -17.00
N PHE A 493 0.43 -4.26 -17.99
CA PHE A 493 -1.04 -4.35 -17.85
C PHE A 493 -1.54 -5.76 -17.61
N LYS A 494 -0.97 -6.75 -18.30
CA LYS A 494 -1.32 -8.17 -18.12
C LYS A 494 -1.03 -8.63 -16.69
N TYR A 495 0.15 -8.31 -16.16
CA TYR A 495 0.53 -8.69 -14.80
C TYR A 495 -0.26 -7.93 -13.72
N PHE A 496 -0.47 -6.61 -13.87
CA PHE A 496 -1.36 -5.87 -12.96
C PHE A 496 -2.81 -6.40 -13.02
N GLY A 497 -3.29 -6.78 -14.20
CA GLY A 497 -4.61 -7.40 -14.38
C GLY A 497 -4.73 -8.74 -13.64
N ASN A 498 -3.69 -9.57 -13.71
CA ASN A 498 -3.62 -10.83 -12.96
C ASN A 498 -3.62 -10.61 -11.45
N ALA A 499 -2.82 -9.67 -10.95
CA ALA A 499 -2.79 -9.30 -9.54
C ALA A 499 -4.16 -8.80 -9.05
N LEU A 500 -4.77 -7.88 -9.79
CA LEU A 500 -6.09 -7.33 -9.47
C LEU A 500 -7.17 -8.42 -9.44
N ARG A 501 -7.16 -9.33 -10.43
CA ARG A 501 -8.11 -10.45 -10.50
C ARG A 501 -8.01 -11.38 -9.29
N ILE A 502 -6.79 -11.67 -8.84
CA ILE A 502 -6.59 -12.50 -7.65
C ILE A 502 -7.12 -11.77 -6.42
N ARG A 503 -6.70 -10.50 -6.21
CA ARG A 503 -7.11 -9.70 -5.04
C ARG A 503 -8.62 -9.53 -4.95
N LEU A 504 -9.31 -9.26 -6.06
CA LEU A 504 -10.77 -9.14 -6.09
C LEU A 504 -11.51 -10.45 -5.78
N LYS A 505 -10.88 -11.62 -6.01
CA LYS A 505 -11.46 -12.92 -5.67
C LYS A 505 -11.19 -13.34 -4.22
N SER A 506 -10.05 -12.93 -3.67
CA SER A 506 -9.56 -13.43 -2.39
C SER A 506 -9.74 -12.45 -1.22
N LEU A 507 -10.03 -11.18 -1.48
CA LEU A 507 -10.07 -10.13 -0.47
C LEU A 507 -11.39 -9.34 -0.54
N PRO A 508 -11.87 -8.78 0.58
CA PRO A 508 -13.00 -7.85 0.60
C PRO A 508 -12.79 -6.65 -0.34
N GLU A 509 -13.86 -6.09 -0.88
CA GLU A 509 -13.79 -4.99 -1.87
C GLU A 509 -13.04 -3.75 -1.36
N ASN A 510 -13.06 -3.50 -0.06
CA ASN A 510 -12.38 -2.38 0.60
C ASN A 510 -10.95 -2.70 1.06
N HIS A 511 -10.38 -3.85 0.66
CA HIS A 511 -9.06 -4.25 1.13
C HIS A 511 -7.94 -3.31 0.59
N PRO A 512 -7.02 -2.84 1.45
CA PRO A 512 -5.90 -1.95 1.09
C PRO A 512 -5.07 -2.36 -0.12
N ASP A 513 -4.87 -3.66 -0.32
CA ASP A 513 -4.06 -4.20 -1.42
C ASP A 513 -4.71 -3.97 -2.79
N ILE A 514 -6.05 -3.95 -2.88
CA ILE A 514 -6.75 -3.63 -4.14
C ILE A 514 -6.44 -2.18 -4.54
N ALA A 515 -6.39 -1.27 -3.57
CA ALA A 515 -6.03 0.13 -3.81
C ALA A 515 -4.60 0.26 -4.35
N ILE A 516 -3.63 -0.51 -3.84
CA ILE A 516 -2.24 -0.48 -4.34
C ILE A 516 -2.19 -0.83 -5.82
N THR A 517 -2.86 -1.91 -6.25
CA THR A 517 -2.89 -2.29 -7.68
C THR A 517 -3.56 -1.21 -8.53
N TYR A 518 -4.67 -0.61 -8.07
CA TYR A 518 -5.30 0.49 -8.80
C TYR A 518 -4.40 1.72 -8.93
N ASN A 519 -3.67 2.09 -7.87
CA ASN A 519 -2.70 3.19 -7.93
C ASN A 519 -1.56 2.89 -8.93
N ASN A 520 -1.07 1.65 -8.96
CA ASN A 520 0.00 1.25 -9.89
C ASN A 520 -0.50 1.24 -11.35
N ILE A 521 -1.72 0.75 -11.60
CA ILE A 521 -2.36 0.85 -12.92
C ILE A 521 -2.57 2.32 -13.32
N GLY A 522 -2.97 3.18 -12.39
CA GLY A 522 -3.06 4.62 -12.62
C GLY A 522 -1.73 5.24 -13.03
N SER A 523 -0.65 4.83 -12.37
CA SER A 523 0.73 5.26 -12.70
C SER A 523 1.17 4.78 -14.08
N LEU A 524 0.79 3.57 -14.48
CA LEU A 524 1.05 3.03 -15.82
C LEU A 524 0.30 3.82 -16.89
N TYR A 525 -0.99 4.10 -16.70
CA TYR A 525 -1.75 4.96 -17.62
C TYR A 525 -1.18 6.38 -17.70
N LYS A 526 -0.70 6.94 -16.58
CA LYS A 526 -0.02 8.23 -16.55
C LYS A 526 1.24 8.21 -17.42
N SER A 527 2.05 7.15 -17.33
CA SER A 527 3.27 7.01 -18.16
C SER A 527 2.97 6.95 -19.67
N GLN A 528 1.76 6.53 -20.05
CA GLN A 528 1.26 6.56 -21.43
C GLN A 528 0.53 7.87 -21.80
N ASN A 529 0.62 8.91 -20.96
CA ASN A 529 -0.11 10.17 -21.08
C ASN A 529 -1.65 10.02 -21.14
N ASN A 530 -2.19 8.86 -20.74
CA ASN A 530 -3.64 8.64 -20.68
C ASN A 530 -4.19 9.13 -19.34
N TYR A 531 -4.21 10.45 -19.17
CA TYR A 531 -4.54 11.07 -17.90
C TYR A 531 -5.99 10.85 -17.45
N VAL A 532 -6.93 10.62 -18.38
CA VAL A 532 -8.34 10.36 -18.04
C VAL A 532 -8.48 9.00 -17.35
N LYS A 533 -7.88 7.95 -17.93
CA LYS A 533 -7.88 6.62 -17.30
C LYS A 533 -7.06 6.63 -16.02
N ALA A 534 -5.90 7.28 -16.00
CA ALA A 534 -5.06 7.38 -14.82
C ALA A 534 -5.83 7.97 -13.63
N LEU A 535 -6.52 9.11 -13.82
CA LEU A 535 -7.34 9.74 -12.78
C LEU A 535 -8.42 8.80 -12.25
N LYS A 536 -9.16 8.12 -13.15
CA LYS A 536 -10.20 7.16 -12.77
C LYS A 536 -9.67 6.03 -11.88
N TYR A 537 -8.47 5.53 -12.15
CA TYR A 537 -7.84 4.48 -11.34
C TYR A 537 -7.31 5.00 -10.00
N TYR A 538 -6.75 6.21 -9.97
CA TYR A 538 -6.38 6.85 -8.71
C TYR A 538 -7.59 7.14 -7.82
N GLU A 539 -8.71 7.60 -8.37
CA GLU A 539 -9.95 7.83 -7.63
C GLU A 539 -10.52 6.54 -7.04
N LYS A 540 -10.47 5.42 -7.78
CA LYS A 540 -10.83 4.09 -7.25
C LYS A 540 -9.94 3.70 -6.07
N SER A 541 -8.62 3.89 -6.20
CA SER A 541 -7.67 3.64 -5.12
C SER A 541 -7.96 4.51 -3.89
N LEU A 542 -8.23 5.81 -4.11
CA LEU A 542 -8.54 6.75 -3.04
C LEU A 542 -9.83 6.37 -2.31
N LYS A 543 -10.89 6.01 -3.05
CA LYS A 543 -12.17 5.59 -2.48
C LYS A 543 -11.98 4.41 -1.52
N ILE A 544 -11.24 3.38 -1.92
CA ILE A 544 -10.96 2.21 -1.07
C ILE A 544 -10.21 2.62 0.20
N ARG A 545 -9.19 3.49 0.08
CA ARG A 545 -8.40 3.93 1.24
C ARG A 545 -9.18 4.79 2.22
N LEU A 546 -10.14 5.58 1.74
CA LEU A 546 -11.03 6.39 2.58
C LEU A 546 -12.11 5.55 3.27
N THR A 547 -12.57 4.44 2.67
CA THR A 547 -13.58 3.55 3.26
C THR A 547 -13.00 2.36 4.03
N ALA A 548 -11.68 2.26 4.14
CA ALA A 548 -11.02 1.21 4.92
C ALA A 548 -11.15 1.50 6.43
N GLN A 549 -11.32 0.45 7.23
CA GLN A 549 -11.48 0.53 8.70
C GLN A 549 -10.26 1.18 9.41
N SER A 550 -9.11 1.22 8.75
CA SER A 550 -7.92 1.97 9.16
C SER A 550 -7.37 2.77 7.97
N PRO A 551 -7.72 4.07 7.85
CA PRO A 551 -7.21 4.92 6.78
C PRO A 551 -5.75 5.27 7.07
N TYR A 552 -4.82 4.50 6.48
CA TYR A 552 -3.40 4.80 6.56
C TYR A 552 -3.09 6.13 5.83
N PRO A 553 -2.74 7.22 6.54
CA PRO A 553 -2.64 8.56 5.97
C PRO A 553 -1.57 8.69 4.88
N SER A 554 -0.47 7.93 5.00
CA SER A 554 0.63 7.91 4.02
C SER A 554 0.19 7.44 2.63
N TYR A 555 -0.68 6.43 2.54
CA TYR A 555 -1.17 5.96 1.24
C TYR A 555 -2.16 6.96 0.62
N ILE A 556 -2.98 7.62 1.44
CA ILE A 556 -3.87 8.69 0.98
C ILE A 556 -3.04 9.85 0.41
N ALA A 557 -1.97 10.24 1.11
CA ALA A 557 -1.03 11.26 0.66
C ALA A 557 -0.34 10.90 -0.65
N THR A 558 0.11 9.64 -0.79
CA THR A 558 0.70 9.14 -2.03
C THR A 558 -0.27 9.28 -3.22
N ILE A 559 -1.54 8.90 -3.03
CA ILE A 559 -2.55 8.98 -4.08
C ILE A 559 -2.86 10.45 -4.44
N HIS A 560 -3.01 11.33 -3.46
CA HIS A 560 -3.20 12.76 -3.71
C HIS A 560 -1.98 13.40 -4.40
N ASN A 561 -0.76 12.99 -4.03
CA ASN A 561 0.45 13.43 -4.72
C ASN A 561 0.44 13.01 -6.20
N ASN A 562 0.01 11.78 -6.50
CA ASN A 562 -0.09 11.28 -7.87
C ASN A 562 -1.19 11.99 -8.68
N ILE A 563 -2.35 12.25 -8.08
CA ILE A 563 -3.45 13.01 -8.71
C ILE A 563 -3.01 14.46 -8.95
N GLY A 564 -2.37 15.10 -7.97
CA GLY A 564 -1.85 16.46 -8.09
C GLY A 564 -0.82 16.56 -9.21
N LEU A 565 0.10 15.60 -9.31
CA LEU A 565 1.10 15.57 -10.37
C LEU A 565 0.45 15.43 -11.75
N LEU A 566 -0.59 14.62 -11.87
CA LEU A 566 -1.35 14.47 -13.11
C LEU A 566 -2.03 15.78 -13.53
N HIS A 567 -2.62 16.52 -12.60
CA HIS A 567 -3.15 17.87 -12.88
C HIS A 567 -2.05 18.85 -13.27
N ALA A 568 -0.89 18.81 -12.61
CA ALA A 568 0.26 19.66 -12.96
C ALA A 568 0.90 19.32 -14.32
N GLU A 569 0.80 18.08 -14.78
CA GLU A 569 1.20 17.64 -16.13
C GLU A 569 0.20 18.10 -17.20
N LYS A 570 -1.09 18.20 -16.86
CA LYS A 570 -2.13 18.80 -17.74
C LYS A 570 -2.06 20.32 -17.83
N GLY A 571 -1.45 20.99 -16.85
CA GLY A 571 -1.45 22.45 -16.72
C GLY A 571 -2.52 22.99 -15.76
N ASP A 572 -3.31 22.12 -15.13
CA ASP A 572 -4.35 22.48 -14.16
C ASP A 572 -3.74 22.77 -12.77
N TYR A 573 -2.88 23.78 -12.67
CA TYR A 573 -2.08 24.04 -11.45
C TYR A 573 -2.92 24.30 -10.19
N ALA A 574 -4.09 24.92 -10.32
CA ALA A 574 -4.97 25.19 -9.19
C ALA A 574 -5.52 23.89 -8.56
N GLU A 575 -5.97 22.93 -9.38
CA GLU A 575 -6.44 21.63 -8.89
C GLU A 575 -5.31 20.78 -8.32
N ALA A 576 -4.12 20.90 -8.91
CA ALA A 576 -2.92 20.24 -8.38
C ALA A 576 -2.57 20.76 -6.97
N LEU A 577 -2.58 22.09 -6.76
CA LEU A 577 -2.34 22.69 -5.45
C LEU A 577 -3.40 22.27 -4.42
N LYS A 578 -4.69 22.22 -4.79
CA LYS A 578 -5.75 21.70 -3.90
C LYS A 578 -5.48 20.25 -3.46
N CYS A 579 -4.97 19.41 -4.35
CA CYS A 579 -4.61 18.03 -4.00
C CYS A 579 -3.45 17.98 -3.01
N TYR A 580 -2.44 18.84 -3.18
CA TYR A 580 -1.30 18.92 -2.27
C TYR A 580 -1.68 19.55 -0.92
N GLU A 581 -2.55 20.54 -0.89
CA GLU A 581 -3.11 21.11 0.35
C GLU A 581 -3.79 20.04 1.19
N LYS A 582 -4.58 19.15 0.57
CA LYS A 582 -5.19 18.01 1.27
C LYS A 582 -4.15 17.16 1.98
N VAL A 583 -2.99 16.92 1.36
CA VAL A 583 -1.89 16.17 2.00
C VAL A 583 -1.31 16.93 3.19
N LEU A 584 -1.08 18.23 3.06
CA LEU A 584 -0.52 19.07 4.11
C LEU A 584 -1.47 19.22 5.32
N THR A 585 -2.78 19.08 5.12
CA THR A 585 -3.80 19.12 6.18
C THR A 585 -4.04 17.78 6.89
N LEU A 586 -3.42 16.68 6.46
CA LEU A 586 -3.59 15.38 7.12
C LEU A 586 -2.88 15.38 8.48
N GLU A 587 -3.62 15.61 9.57
CA GLU A 587 -3.11 15.69 10.95
C GLU A 587 -2.26 14.49 11.38
N ALA A 588 -2.57 13.31 10.86
CA ALA A 588 -1.88 12.07 11.19
C ALA A 588 -0.51 11.92 10.48
N LEU A 589 -0.22 12.75 9.48
CA LEU A 589 1.13 12.93 8.97
C LEU A 589 1.81 14.02 9.79
N ARG A 590 2.78 13.63 10.63
CA ARG A 590 3.67 14.61 11.28
C ARG A 590 4.28 15.50 10.19
N GLN A 591 4.52 16.78 10.48
CA GLN A 591 5.11 17.73 9.52
C GLN A 591 6.41 17.23 8.85
N ASN A 592 7.10 16.28 9.50
CA ASN A 592 8.35 15.68 9.02
C ASN A 592 8.17 14.33 8.26
N HIS A 593 6.96 13.97 7.82
CA HIS A 593 6.74 12.71 7.12
C HIS A 593 7.35 12.73 5.69
N PRO A 594 7.93 11.62 5.18
CA PRO A 594 8.52 11.57 3.83
C PRO A 594 7.57 11.98 2.70
N ASP A 595 6.28 11.67 2.82
CA ASP A 595 5.27 12.05 1.82
C ASP A 595 5.04 13.57 1.77
N VAL A 596 5.21 14.27 2.89
CA VAL A 596 5.10 15.74 2.97
C VAL A 596 6.27 16.39 2.22
N ALA A 597 7.50 15.85 2.35
CA ALA A 597 8.63 16.31 1.54
C ALA A 597 8.39 16.11 0.03
N THR A 598 7.75 14.99 -0.35
CA THR A 598 7.37 14.73 -1.74
C THR A 598 6.33 15.76 -2.22
N THR A 599 5.35 16.09 -1.37
CA THR A 599 4.36 17.13 -1.66
C THR A 599 5.02 18.50 -1.87
N TYR A 600 5.92 18.93 -1.00
CA TYR A 600 6.65 20.20 -1.19
C TYR A 600 7.50 20.21 -2.46
N THR A 601 8.15 19.10 -2.79
CA THR A 601 8.90 18.96 -4.05
C THR A 601 7.98 19.15 -5.27
N ASN A 602 6.77 18.59 -5.22
CA ASN A 602 5.79 18.72 -6.29
C ASN A 602 5.14 20.13 -6.36
N ILE A 603 4.93 20.79 -5.21
CA ILE A 603 4.51 22.20 -5.17
C ILE A 603 5.59 23.09 -5.80
N ALA A 604 6.86 22.85 -5.46
CA ALA A 604 7.97 23.58 -6.06
C ALA A 604 8.03 23.44 -7.58
N LEU A 605 7.70 22.26 -8.11
CA LEU A 605 7.59 22.05 -9.55
C LEU A 605 6.51 22.95 -10.18
N ILE A 606 5.36 23.12 -9.53
CA ILE A 606 4.29 24.02 -10.00
C ILE A 606 4.76 25.47 -9.97
N HIS A 607 5.27 25.94 -8.83
CA HIS A 607 5.78 27.31 -8.70
C HIS A 607 6.88 27.60 -9.74
N ARG A 608 7.77 26.62 -10.01
CA ARG A 608 8.77 26.71 -11.07
C ARG A 608 8.15 26.86 -12.46
N LYS A 609 7.10 26.09 -12.78
CA LYS A 609 6.39 26.18 -14.07
C LYS A 609 5.61 27.48 -14.23
N GLN A 610 5.14 28.07 -13.13
CA GLN A 610 4.46 29.37 -13.10
C GLN A 610 5.43 30.57 -13.15
N GLY A 611 6.75 30.34 -13.07
CA GLY A 611 7.77 31.39 -13.03
C GLY A 611 8.05 31.95 -11.63
N ASP A 612 7.33 31.51 -10.60
CA ASP A 612 7.61 31.89 -9.20
C ASP A 612 8.75 31.05 -8.63
N HIS A 613 9.95 31.35 -9.12
CA HIS A 613 11.16 30.64 -8.72
C HIS A 613 11.52 30.85 -7.25
N THR A 614 11.07 31.94 -6.61
CA THR A 614 11.39 32.22 -5.20
C THR A 614 10.63 31.29 -4.28
N LYS A 615 9.31 31.14 -4.50
CA LYS A 615 8.53 30.14 -3.75
C LYS A 615 9.00 28.72 -4.04
N ALA A 616 9.35 28.41 -5.29
CA ALA A 616 9.89 27.10 -5.64
C ALA A 616 11.13 26.73 -4.80
N LEU A 617 12.08 27.67 -4.61
CA LEU A 617 13.25 27.43 -3.77
C LEU A 617 12.89 27.27 -2.29
N GLN A 618 11.94 28.05 -1.77
CA GLN A 618 11.47 27.92 -0.38
C GLN A 618 10.82 26.56 -0.11
N ASP A 619 10.01 26.06 -1.05
CA ASP A 619 9.37 24.77 -0.92
C ASP A 619 10.37 23.61 -1.03
N LEU A 620 11.37 23.71 -1.92
CA LEU A 620 12.47 22.74 -1.97
C LEU A 620 13.31 22.73 -0.69
N GLU A 621 13.51 23.88 -0.06
CA GLU A 621 14.21 23.96 1.22
C GLU A 621 13.42 23.25 2.33
N LYS A 622 12.09 23.45 2.39
CA LYS A 622 11.22 22.71 3.32
C LYS A 622 11.28 21.20 3.06
N ALA A 623 11.21 20.78 1.78
CA ALA A 623 11.33 19.38 1.41
C ALA A 623 12.67 18.78 1.88
N ARG A 624 13.77 19.51 1.70
CA ARG A 624 15.11 19.11 2.13
C ARG A 624 15.21 18.98 3.65
N GLN A 625 14.73 19.99 4.40
CA GLN A 625 14.76 19.96 5.86
C GLN A 625 14.01 18.76 6.41
N ILE A 626 12.80 18.49 5.89
CA ILE A 626 12.03 17.30 6.26
C ILE A 626 12.82 16.03 5.95
N HIS A 627 13.40 15.93 4.75
CA HIS A 627 14.19 14.77 4.33
C HIS A 627 15.34 14.43 5.29
N LEU A 628 16.10 15.46 5.69
CA LEU A 628 17.25 15.34 6.58
C LEU A 628 16.87 14.94 8.02
N THR A 629 15.59 14.93 8.39
CA THR A 629 15.16 14.44 9.71
C THR A 629 15.12 12.92 9.82
N PHE A 630 15.07 12.17 8.70
CA PHE A 630 14.93 10.71 8.71
C PHE A 630 15.87 9.97 7.73
N LEU A 631 16.58 10.68 6.86
CA LEU A 631 17.58 10.11 5.96
C LEU A 631 18.90 10.89 6.04
N PRO A 632 20.04 10.23 5.84
CA PRO A 632 21.34 10.90 5.80
C PRO A 632 21.43 11.83 4.60
N GLU A 633 22.32 12.84 4.69
CA GLU A 633 22.52 13.83 3.62
C GLU A 633 22.90 13.17 2.29
N ASN A 634 23.77 12.15 2.33
CA ASN A 634 24.20 11.39 1.14
C ASN A 634 23.15 10.37 0.64
N HIS A 635 21.88 10.48 0.99
CA HIS A 635 20.86 9.57 0.47
C HIS A 635 20.44 9.94 -0.98
N PRO A 636 20.21 8.98 -1.90
CA PRO A 636 19.82 9.25 -3.28
C PRO A 636 18.59 10.15 -3.47
N ARG A 637 17.63 10.11 -2.54
CA ARG A 637 16.46 11.02 -2.58
C ARG A 637 16.85 12.48 -2.31
N THR A 638 17.91 12.76 -1.54
CA THR A 638 18.46 14.13 -1.39
C THR A 638 18.99 14.63 -2.73
N ALA A 639 19.64 13.77 -3.51
CA ALA A 639 20.08 14.13 -4.86
C ALA A 639 18.92 14.53 -5.78
N THR A 640 17.75 13.89 -5.67
CA THR A 640 16.54 14.31 -6.42
C THR A 640 16.09 15.73 -6.04
N ILE A 641 16.21 16.12 -4.76
CA ILE A 641 15.90 17.49 -4.33
C ILE A 641 16.91 18.48 -4.91
N TYR A 642 18.21 18.14 -4.92
CA TYR A 642 19.24 18.97 -5.56
C TYR A 642 19.06 19.10 -7.08
N ASP A 643 18.65 18.03 -7.78
CA ASP A 643 18.29 18.13 -9.21
C ASP A 643 17.15 19.15 -9.41
N ASN A 644 16.16 19.17 -8.52
CA ASN A 644 15.08 20.15 -8.59
C ASN A 644 15.56 21.57 -8.30
N PHE A 645 16.49 21.77 -7.36
CA PHE A 645 17.15 23.07 -7.16
C PHE A 645 17.86 23.52 -8.44
N GLY A 646 18.68 22.65 -9.04
CA GLY A 646 19.38 22.93 -10.29
C GLY A 646 18.42 23.31 -11.43
N MET A 647 17.27 22.65 -11.49
CA MET A 647 16.21 22.95 -12.46
C MET A 647 15.54 24.31 -12.26
N VAL A 648 15.41 24.80 -11.02
CA VAL A 648 14.91 26.15 -10.74
C VAL A 648 15.94 27.20 -11.15
N TYR A 649 17.22 27.02 -10.78
CA TYR A 649 18.29 27.95 -11.18
C TYR A 649 18.49 28.00 -12.71
N LYS A 650 18.40 26.85 -13.39
CA LYS A 650 18.44 26.78 -14.86
C LYS A 650 17.31 27.58 -15.50
N ASN A 651 16.10 27.54 -14.93
CA ASN A 651 14.97 28.33 -15.45
C ASN A 651 15.11 29.84 -15.18
N ARG A 652 15.85 30.24 -14.13
CA ARG A 652 16.23 31.64 -13.88
C ARG A 652 17.33 32.17 -14.81
N GLY A 653 18.04 31.29 -15.53
CA GLY A 653 19.23 31.64 -16.31
C GLY A 653 20.55 31.58 -15.51
N ASN A 654 20.48 31.22 -14.23
CA ASN A 654 21.64 31.06 -13.35
C ASN A 654 22.31 29.70 -13.59
N TYR A 655 23.01 29.57 -14.71
CA TYR A 655 23.58 28.28 -15.13
C TYR A 655 24.73 27.78 -14.24
N ALA A 656 25.49 28.66 -13.59
CA ALA A 656 26.59 28.26 -12.72
C ALA A 656 26.09 27.55 -11.45
N GLU A 657 25.10 28.14 -10.78
CA GLU A 657 24.44 27.57 -9.61
C GLU A 657 23.68 26.30 -9.99
N ALA A 658 23.04 26.28 -11.17
CA ALA A 658 22.40 25.07 -11.67
C ALA A 658 23.39 23.90 -11.78
N LEU A 659 24.57 24.13 -12.37
CA LEU A 659 25.64 23.12 -12.46
C LEU A 659 26.14 22.69 -11.09
N GLU A 660 26.29 23.60 -10.13
CA GLU A 660 26.70 23.27 -8.75
C GLU A 660 25.73 22.27 -8.11
N TYR A 661 24.42 22.53 -8.17
CA TYR A 661 23.42 21.63 -7.61
C TYR A 661 23.35 20.28 -8.33
N PHE A 662 23.43 20.27 -9.67
CA PHE A 662 23.49 19.01 -10.41
C PHE A 662 24.76 18.20 -10.11
N GLN A 663 25.89 18.86 -9.87
CA GLN A 663 27.13 18.19 -9.47
C GLN A 663 27.02 17.60 -8.06
N LYS A 664 26.39 18.31 -7.11
CA LYS A 664 26.08 17.77 -5.78
C LYS A 664 25.18 16.54 -5.87
N ALA A 665 24.11 16.61 -6.66
CA ALA A 665 23.21 15.48 -6.90
C ALA A 665 23.97 14.28 -7.49
N ARG A 666 24.77 14.51 -8.54
CA ARG A 666 25.55 13.47 -9.19
C ARG A 666 26.60 12.85 -8.28
N HIS A 667 27.24 13.64 -7.42
CA HIS A 667 28.24 13.13 -6.46
C HIS A 667 27.59 12.13 -5.50
N ILE A 668 26.48 12.50 -4.87
CA ILE A 668 25.70 11.61 -3.99
C ILE A 668 25.26 10.34 -4.73
N GLN A 669 24.75 10.49 -5.96
CA GLN A 669 24.32 9.34 -6.77
C GLN A 669 25.49 8.40 -7.09
N LEU A 670 26.68 8.91 -7.41
CA LEU A 670 27.86 8.09 -7.69
C LEU A 670 28.40 7.36 -6.46
N GLU A 671 28.18 7.90 -5.26
CA GLU A 671 28.58 7.23 -4.00
C GLU A 671 27.63 6.09 -3.62
N CYS A 672 26.33 6.23 -3.88
CA CYS A 672 25.32 5.30 -3.37
C CYS A 672 24.70 4.37 -4.42
N LEU A 673 24.82 4.71 -5.70
CA LEU A 673 24.18 4.00 -6.80
C LEU A 673 25.22 3.40 -7.75
N PRO A 674 24.92 2.30 -8.43
CA PRO A 674 25.79 1.72 -9.44
C PRO A 674 25.94 2.69 -10.60
N ALA A 675 27.10 2.65 -11.29
CA ALA A 675 27.42 3.58 -12.37
C ALA A 675 26.36 3.62 -13.49
N ASN A 676 25.60 2.53 -13.67
CA ASN A 676 24.56 2.43 -14.68
C ASN A 676 23.15 2.81 -14.19
N HIS A 677 23.01 3.43 -13.01
CA HIS A 677 21.71 3.74 -12.43
C HIS A 677 20.94 4.83 -13.21
N PRO A 678 19.62 4.68 -13.45
CA PRO A 678 18.81 5.65 -14.20
C PRO A 678 18.80 7.08 -13.65
N ASP A 679 19.00 7.26 -12.34
CA ASP A 679 19.05 8.60 -11.75
C ASP A 679 20.33 9.37 -12.12
N ILE A 680 21.48 8.68 -12.27
CA ILE A 680 22.73 9.30 -12.75
C ILE A 680 22.53 9.80 -14.19
N VAL A 681 21.82 9.01 -15.01
CA VAL A 681 21.48 9.39 -16.39
C VAL A 681 20.66 10.68 -16.42
N LYS A 682 19.62 10.78 -15.58
CA LYS A 682 18.77 11.98 -15.51
C LYS A 682 19.60 13.21 -15.17
N THR A 683 20.47 13.14 -14.16
CA THR A 683 21.32 14.26 -13.77
C THR A 683 22.35 14.60 -14.86
N CYS A 684 22.97 13.61 -15.52
CA CYS A 684 23.85 13.85 -16.67
C CYS A 684 23.12 14.56 -17.82
N ASN A 685 21.89 14.14 -18.14
CA ASN A 685 21.05 14.83 -19.12
C ASN A 685 20.74 16.27 -18.72
N MET A 686 20.45 16.54 -17.45
CA MET A 686 20.21 17.90 -16.97
C MET A 686 21.46 18.78 -17.08
N ILE A 687 22.65 18.25 -16.77
CA ILE A 687 23.92 18.95 -16.96
C ILE A 687 24.16 19.25 -18.44
N GLY A 688 23.91 18.27 -19.33
CA GLY A 688 24.01 18.46 -20.78
C GLY A 688 23.10 19.58 -21.29
N ILE A 689 21.85 19.63 -20.81
CA ILE A 689 20.89 20.69 -21.15
C ILE A 689 21.37 22.07 -20.67
N VAL A 690 21.96 22.15 -19.47
CA VAL A 690 22.54 23.43 -18.98
C VAL A 690 23.67 23.90 -19.88
N HIS A 691 24.61 23.02 -20.25
CA HIS A 691 25.69 23.37 -21.17
C HIS A 691 25.19 23.73 -22.56
N GLN A 692 24.13 23.08 -23.05
CA GLN A 692 23.47 23.46 -24.29
C GLN A 692 22.86 24.88 -24.20
N GLY A 693 22.30 25.25 -23.05
CA GLY A 693 21.79 26.60 -22.78
C GLY A 693 22.89 27.67 -22.73
N GLN A 694 24.11 27.30 -22.31
CA GLN A 694 25.31 28.14 -22.35
C GLN A 694 25.98 28.17 -23.74
N ASP A 695 25.38 27.55 -24.75
CA ASP A 695 25.97 27.28 -26.08
C ASP A 695 27.32 26.52 -26.04
N ASN A 696 27.62 25.84 -24.93
CA ASN A 696 28.77 24.95 -24.81
C ASN A 696 28.44 23.56 -25.37
N ARG A 697 28.43 23.47 -26.70
CA ARG A 697 27.99 22.28 -27.45
C ARG A 697 28.88 21.07 -27.21
N VAL A 698 30.19 21.27 -27.00
CA VAL A 698 31.15 20.18 -26.76
C VAL A 698 30.84 19.48 -25.43
N LYS A 699 30.71 20.23 -24.34
CA LYS A 699 30.34 19.64 -23.04
C LYS A 699 28.92 19.08 -23.04
N ALA A 700 27.98 19.71 -23.75
CA ALA A 700 26.64 19.18 -23.88
C ALA A 700 26.64 17.78 -24.50
N LEU A 701 27.34 17.59 -25.63
CA LEU A 701 27.51 16.28 -26.27
C LEU A 701 28.19 15.27 -25.33
N GLU A 702 29.28 15.66 -24.66
CA GLU A 702 29.99 14.77 -23.73
C GLU A 702 29.04 14.19 -22.65
N TYR A 703 28.19 15.02 -22.05
CA TYR A 703 27.25 14.57 -21.02
C TYR A 703 26.07 13.77 -21.59
N PHE A 704 25.57 14.13 -22.78
CA PHE A 704 24.52 13.36 -23.44
C PHE A 704 25.03 11.98 -23.91
N GLU A 705 26.25 11.88 -24.41
CA GLU A 705 26.88 10.61 -24.80
C GLU A 705 27.12 9.71 -23.59
N LYS A 706 27.57 10.27 -22.46
CA LYS A 706 27.66 9.52 -21.18
C LYS A 706 26.29 8.99 -20.73
N ALA A 707 25.26 9.83 -20.78
CA ALA A 707 23.90 9.43 -20.44
C ALA A 707 23.37 8.32 -21.37
N LEU A 708 23.63 8.44 -22.67
CA LEU A 708 23.26 7.46 -23.68
C LEU A 708 23.96 6.12 -23.46
N GLN A 709 25.27 6.12 -23.22
CA GLN A 709 26.04 4.90 -22.96
C GLN A 709 25.45 4.12 -21.79
N ILE A 710 25.18 4.81 -20.67
CA ILE A 710 24.59 4.18 -19.48
C ILE A 710 23.20 3.59 -19.78
N GLN A 711 22.36 4.29 -20.54
CA GLN A 711 21.03 3.79 -20.89
C GLN A 711 21.10 2.55 -21.80
N LEU A 712 22.04 2.52 -22.75
CA LEU A 712 22.22 1.37 -23.64
C LEU A 712 22.70 0.12 -22.89
N GLU A 713 23.39 0.27 -21.76
CA GLU A 713 23.81 -0.84 -20.90
C GLU A 713 22.69 -1.35 -19.98
N SER A 714 21.69 -0.51 -19.65
CA SER A 714 20.68 -0.80 -18.61
C SER A 714 19.26 -1.01 -19.14
N LEU A 715 18.95 -0.54 -20.34
CA LEU A 715 17.62 -0.54 -20.92
C LEU A 715 17.60 -1.22 -22.31
N PRO A 716 16.45 -1.79 -22.72
CA PRO A 716 16.25 -2.26 -24.09
C PRO A 716 16.48 -1.14 -25.12
N GLN A 717 16.98 -1.47 -26.31
CA GLN A 717 17.30 -0.46 -27.35
C GLN A 717 16.10 0.39 -27.78
N ASN A 718 14.89 -0.16 -27.70
CA ASN A 718 13.63 0.53 -28.03
C ASN A 718 13.01 1.26 -26.83
N HIS A 719 13.77 1.51 -25.76
CA HIS A 719 13.24 2.20 -24.58
C HIS A 719 12.99 3.70 -24.85
N PRO A 720 11.82 4.27 -24.46
CA PRO A 720 11.50 5.68 -24.69
C PRO A 720 12.50 6.68 -24.10
N ASP A 721 13.15 6.35 -23.00
CA ASP A 721 14.16 7.21 -22.38
C ASP A 721 15.46 7.33 -23.20
N ILE A 722 15.80 6.34 -24.04
CA ILE A 722 16.93 6.43 -24.99
C ILE A 722 16.59 7.46 -26.08
N ALA A 723 15.35 7.44 -26.58
CA ALA A 723 14.89 8.41 -27.57
C ALA A 723 14.97 9.86 -27.06
N LYS A 724 14.80 10.11 -25.76
CA LYS A 724 14.99 11.46 -25.19
C LYS A 724 16.43 11.94 -25.33
N VAL A 725 17.41 11.07 -25.10
CA VAL A 725 18.83 11.43 -25.21
C VAL A 725 19.25 11.59 -26.66
N TYR A 726 18.83 10.69 -27.55
CA TYR A 726 19.04 10.87 -28.99
C TYR A 726 18.45 12.18 -29.51
N ASN A 727 17.25 12.55 -29.05
CA ASN A 727 16.65 13.82 -29.42
C ASN A 727 17.51 15.02 -28.99
N ASN A 728 18.06 15.00 -27.78
CA ASN A 728 18.94 16.07 -27.30
C ASN A 728 20.24 16.15 -28.10
N ILE A 729 20.88 15.02 -28.41
CA ILE A 729 22.07 14.94 -29.25
C ILE A 729 21.77 15.47 -30.66
N GLY A 730 20.64 15.05 -31.25
CA GLY A 730 20.17 15.52 -32.56
C GLY A 730 19.99 17.04 -32.60
N ILE A 731 19.39 17.64 -31.56
CA ILE A 731 19.25 19.10 -31.46
C ILE A 731 20.62 19.80 -31.38
N VAL A 732 21.58 19.25 -30.64
CA VAL A 732 22.93 19.86 -30.57
C VAL A 732 23.63 19.80 -31.94
N HIS A 733 23.53 18.68 -32.65
CA HIS A 733 24.07 18.57 -34.01
C HIS A 733 23.36 19.47 -35.02
N LEU A 734 22.04 19.62 -34.92
CA LEU A 734 21.28 20.56 -35.74
C LEU A 734 21.79 21.99 -35.56
N LYS A 735 21.96 22.44 -34.31
CA LYS A 735 22.53 23.77 -34.02
C LYS A 735 23.97 23.94 -34.52
N GLN A 736 24.73 22.85 -34.68
CA GLN A 736 26.07 22.87 -35.28
C GLN A 736 26.06 22.92 -36.81
N GLY A 737 24.90 22.81 -37.47
CA GLY A 737 24.80 22.64 -38.92
C GLY A 737 25.14 21.23 -39.40
N ASN A 738 25.31 20.27 -38.48
CA ASN A 738 25.61 18.87 -38.80
C ASN A 738 24.32 18.11 -39.15
N HIS A 739 23.64 18.54 -40.22
CA HIS A 739 22.30 18.05 -40.56
C HIS A 739 22.23 16.53 -40.78
N ALA A 740 23.26 15.91 -41.36
CA ALA A 740 23.30 14.47 -41.57
C ALA A 740 23.26 13.67 -40.25
N LYS A 741 24.07 14.09 -39.26
CA LYS A 741 24.05 13.48 -37.92
C LYS A 741 22.75 13.77 -37.18
N ALA A 742 22.24 15.00 -37.29
CA ALA A 742 20.96 15.37 -36.68
C ALA A 742 19.82 14.46 -37.21
N LEU A 743 19.78 14.24 -38.52
CA LEU A 743 18.82 13.35 -39.16
C LEU A 743 18.96 11.91 -38.67
N GLU A 744 20.18 11.36 -38.63
CA GLU A 744 20.44 10.02 -38.12
C GLU A 744 19.87 9.82 -36.70
N TYR A 745 20.12 10.77 -35.80
CA TYR A 745 19.60 10.70 -34.44
C TYR A 745 18.08 10.87 -34.37
N PHE A 746 17.48 11.80 -35.12
CA PHE A 746 16.03 11.97 -35.12
C PHE A 746 15.28 10.81 -35.78
N GLU A 747 15.86 10.13 -36.77
CA GLU A 747 15.31 8.89 -37.34
C GLU A 747 15.33 7.75 -36.30
N LYS A 748 16.41 7.60 -35.53
CA LYS A 748 16.45 6.67 -34.38
C LYS A 748 15.36 7.01 -33.35
N VAL A 749 15.14 8.30 -33.06
CA VAL A 749 14.06 8.75 -32.16
C VAL A 749 12.69 8.36 -32.71
N LEU A 750 12.45 8.60 -33.99
CA LEU A 750 11.19 8.25 -34.65
C LEU A 750 10.95 6.74 -34.58
N GLN A 751 11.95 5.93 -34.93
CA GLN A 751 11.87 4.48 -34.87
C GLN A 751 11.48 4.00 -33.45
N ILE A 752 12.23 4.41 -32.43
CA ILE A 752 11.98 4.00 -31.05
C ILE A 752 10.56 4.39 -30.60
N ARG A 753 10.15 5.63 -30.89
CA ARG A 753 8.81 6.12 -30.50
C ARG A 753 7.69 5.40 -31.24
N SER A 754 7.87 5.09 -32.52
CA SER A 754 6.90 4.33 -33.33
C SER A 754 6.75 2.88 -32.86
N GLU A 755 7.81 2.25 -32.36
CA GLU A 755 7.77 0.89 -31.82
C GLU A 755 7.19 0.83 -30.39
N SER A 756 7.49 1.82 -29.55
CA SER A 756 7.17 1.80 -28.11
C SER A 756 5.85 2.47 -27.74
N LEU A 757 5.34 3.38 -28.57
CA LEU A 757 4.15 4.17 -28.29
C LEU A 757 3.02 3.84 -29.27
N PRO A 758 1.75 4.06 -28.91
CA PRO A 758 0.65 3.99 -29.86
C PRO A 758 0.91 4.93 -31.04
N GLY A 759 0.63 4.50 -32.27
CA GLY A 759 1.01 5.23 -33.50
C GLY A 759 0.51 6.68 -33.62
N LYS A 760 -0.40 7.12 -32.75
CA LYS A 760 -0.94 8.49 -32.68
C LYS A 760 -0.41 9.29 -31.48
N HIS A 761 0.73 8.90 -30.92
CA HIS A 761 1.27 9.54 -29.73
C HIS A 761 1.95 10.89 -30.09
N PRO A 762 1.74 11.97 -29.30
CA PRO A 762 2.34 13.28 -29.56
C PRO A 762 3.87 13.28 -29.72
N ASP A 763 4.57 12.42 -28.98
CA ASP A 763 6.02 12.30 -29.10
C ASP A 763 6.47 11.83 -30.50
N ILE A 764 5.65 11.06 -31.23
CA ILE A 764 5.93 10.69 -32.63
C ILE A 764 5.86 11.95 -33.51
N ALA A 765 4.85 12.79 -33.30
CA ALA A 765 4.73 14.06 -34.01
C ALA A 765 5.92 15.00 -33.73
N GLU A 766 6.45 15.00 -32.52
CA GLU A 766 7.65 15.79 -32.18
C GLU A 766 8.90 15.28 -32.89
N ALA A 767 9.04 13.95 -33.07
CA ALA A 767 10.14 13.39 -33.85
C ALA A 767 10.04 13.79 -35.33
N CYS A 768 8.83 13.67 -35.92
CA CYS A 768 8.56 14.12 -37.28
C CYS A 768 8.85 15.63 -37.44
N LYS A 769 8.44 16.46 -36.46
CA LYS A 769 8.75 17.90 -36.46
C LYS A 769 10.25 18.14 -36.55
N ASN A 770 11.05 17.48 -35.72
CA ASN A 770 12.50 17.69 -35.71
C ASN A 770 13.16 17.26 -37.03
N ILE A 771 12.70 16.17 -37.64
CA ILE A 771 13.13 15.75 -38.99
C ILE A 771 12.72 16.80 -40.03
N GLY A 772 11.50 17.32 -39.95
CA GLY A 772 11.01 18.38 -40.83
C GLY A 772 11.85 19.65 -40.77
N ILE A 773 12.27 20.06 -39.57
CA ILE A 773 13.18 21.21 -39.36
C ILE A 773 14.52 20.96 -40.06
N VAL A 774 15.12 19.78 -39.90
CA VAL A 774 16.38 19.43 -40.57
C VAL A 774 16.24 19.57 -42.09
N TYR A 775 15.17 19.04 -42.67
CA TYR A 775 14.93 19.14 -44.11
C TYR A 775 14.64 20.56 -44.57
N GLN A 776 13.97 21.38 -43.74
CA GLN A 776 13.78 22.81 -44.02
C GLN A 776 15.11 23.55 -44.09
N GLU A 777 16.01 23.34 -43.12
CA GLU A 777 17.35 23.97 -43.13
C GLU A 777 18.22 23.49 -44.30
N GLN A 778 17.99 22.27 -44.80
CA GLN A 778 18.60 21.76 -46.04
C GLN A 778 17.94 22.29 -47.33
N ASN A 779 16.89 23.10 -47.24
CA ASN A 779 16.03 23.54 -48.36
C ASN A 779 15.34 22.38 -49.11
N ASN A 780 15.22 21.19 -48.49
CA ASN A 780 14.43 20.09 -49.03
C ASN A 780 12.98 20.22 -48.57
N TYR A 781 12.29 21.20 -49.15
CA TYR A 781 10.96 21.59 -48.69
C TYR A 781 9.90 20.48 -48.88
N ALA A 782 10.05 19.60 -49.87
CA ALA A 782 9.11 18.50 -50.09
C ALA A 782 9.09 17.52 -48.90
N LYS A 783 10.28 17.08 -48.44
CA LYS A 783 10.40 16.21 -47.27
C LYS A 783 10.06 16.92 -45.97
N ALA A 784 10.34 18.23 -45.88
CA ALA A 784 9.95 19.03 -44.73
C ALA A 784 8.42 19.06 -44.56
N LEU A 785 7.69 19.34 -45.65
CA LEU A 785 6.22 19.33 -45.66
C LEU A 785 5.66 17.95 -45.31
N GLU A 786 6.17 16.88 -45.91
CA GLU A 786 5.73 15.51 -45.58
C GLU A 786 5.80 15.22 -44.08
N ASN A 787 6.93 15.58 -43.44
CA ASN A 787 7.13 15.36 -42.02
C ASN A 787 6.24 16.27 -41.15
N PHE A 788 6.07 17.54 -41.53
CA PHE A 788 5.19 18.45 -40.81
C PHE A 788 3.70 18.09 -40.97
N GLU A 789 3.26 17.63 -42.14
CA GLU A 789 1.90 17.16 -42.38
C GLU A 789 1.61 15.88 -41.59
N ASN A 790 2.56 14.94 -41.55
CA ASN A 790 2.46 13.76 -40.67
C ASN A 790 2.36 14.16 -39.18
N ALA A 791 3.19 15.11 -38.73
CA ALA A 791 3.12 15.63 -37.37
C ALA A 791 1.77 16.31 -37.07
N LEU A 792 1.24 17.08 -38.04
CA LEU A 792 -0.05 17.75 -37.92
C LEU A 792 -1.19 16.75 -37.80
N GLN A 793 -1.20 15.71 -38.65
CA GLN A 793 -2.23 14.67 -38.61
C GLN A 793 -2.25 13.94 -37.26
N ILE A 794 -1.08 13.56 -36.74
CA ILE A 794 -0.98 12.94 -35.41
C ILE A 794 -1.49 13.89 -34.33
N ARG A 795 -1.11 15.18 -34.37
CA ARG A 795 -1.53 16.18 -33.39
C ARG A 795 -3.05 16.39 -33.40
N LEU A 796 -3.66 16.49 -34.57
CA LEU A 796 -5.12 16.63 -34.75
C LEU A 796 -5.90 15.42 -34.19
N GLU A 797 -5.36 14.21 -34.32
CA GLU A 797 -6.01 12.99 -33.86
C GLU A 797 -5.75 12.67 -32.36
N SER A 798 -4.68 13.20 -31.77
CA SER A 798 -4.21 12.81 -30.42
C SER A 798 -4.91 13.51 -29.24
N SER A 799 -5.56 14.68 -29.43
CA SER A 799 -6.55 15.26 -28.50
C SER A 799 -7.15 16.59 -28.99
N PRO A 800 -8.41 16.93 -28.63
CA PRO A 800 -9.06 18.18 -29.02
C PRO A 800 -8.61 19.45 -28.29
N ARG A 801 -7.59 19.41 -27.41
CA ARG A 801 -7.21 20.54 -26.52
C ARG A 801 -5.74 20.98 -26.58
N LYS A 802 -4.89 20.33 -27.38
CA LYS A 802 -3.49 20.74 -27.57
C LYS A 802 -3.33 21.62 -28.80
N HIS A 803 -4.06 22.73 -28.80
CA HIS A 803 -4.08 23.67 -29.92
C HIS A 803 -2.71 24.25 -30.22
N GLN A 804 -1.88 24.50 -29.19
CA GLN A 804 -0.56 25.10 -29.39
C GLN A 804 0.35 24.29 -30.32
N ASP A 805 0.39 22.97 -30.14
CA ASP A 805 1.22 22.10 -30.99
C ASP A 805 0.69 22.09 -32.44
N VAL A 806 -0.63 22.13 -32.61
CA VAL A 806 -1.29 22.19 -33.95
C VAL A 806 -0.98 23.54 -34.62
N ILE A 807 -1.11 24.64 -33.88
CA ILE A 807 -0.79 26.00 -34.32
C ILE A 807 0.68 26.10 -34.73
N GLU A 808 1.60 25.58 -33.92
CA GLU A 808 3.04 25.56 -34.22
C GLU A 808 3.29 24.80 -35.53
N THR A 809 2.71 23.60 -35.70
CA THR A 809 2.89 22.85 -36.95
C THR A 809 2.31 23.57 -38.16
N CYS A 810 1.12 24.17 -38.05
CA CYS A 810 0.53 24.96 -39.13
C CYS A 810 1.41 26.15 -39.51
N ASN A 811 1.98 26.85 -38.53
CA ASN A 811 2.93 27.93 -38.77
C ASN A 811 4.19 27.43 -39.48
N MET A 812 4.74 26.28 -39.06
CA MET A 812 5.91 25.68 -39.72
C MET A 812 5.62 25.30 -41.18
N ILE A 813 4.46 24.69 -41.46
CA ILE A 813 4.02 24.39 -42.83
C ILE A 813 3.87 25.70 -43.65
N GLY A 814 3.27 26.73 -43.06
CA GLY A 814 3.11 28.04 -43.68
C GLY A 814 4.46 28.68 -44.04
N ILE A 815 5.45 28.59 -43.15
CA ILE A 815 6.82 29.06 -43.38
C ILE A 815 7.48 28.26 -44.51
N VAL A 816 7.36 26.93 -44.53
CA VAL A 816 7.95 26.13 -45.62
C VAL A 816 7.33 26.47 -46.98
N TYR A 817 6.00 26.66 -47.06
CA TYR A 817 5.36 27.11 -48.30
C TYR A 817 5.79 28.53 -48.70
N LYS A 818 6.06 29.42 -47.72
CA LYS A 818 6.65 30.74 -47.98
C LYS A 818 8.05 30.59 -48.57
N ASP A 819 8.90 29.76 -47.99
CA ASP A 819 10.27 29.52 -48.44
C ASP A 819 10.31 28.87 -49.85
N GLN A 820 9.27 28.09 -50.21
CA GLN A 820 9.05 27.58 -51.57
C GLN A 820 8.53 28.61 -52.58
N GLY A 821 8.07 29.78 -52.14
CA GLY A 821 7.37 30.77 -52.98
C GLY A 821 5.88 30.48 -53.25
N ASN A 822 5.28 29.48 -52.57
CA ASN A 822 3.86 29.18 -52.69
C ASN A 822 3.04 30.02 -51.70
N HIS A 823 2.81 31.27 -52.07
CA HIS A 823 2.17 32.27 -51.22
C HIS A 823 0.70 31.98 -50.91
N VAL A 824 -0.04 31.31 -51.79
CA VAL A 824 -1.45 30.95 -51.55
C VAL A 824 -1.55 29.96 -50.39
N LYS A 825 -0.81 28.85 -50.46
CA LYS A 825 -0.81 27.83 -49.39
C LYS A 825 -0.21 28.35 -48.09
N ALA A 826 0.82 29.20 -48.15
CA ALA A 826 1.39 29.83 -46.97
C ALA A 826 0.33 30.64 -46.20
N SER A 827 -0.45 31.45 -46.91
CA SER A 827 -1.56 32.23 -46.32
C SER A 827 -2.63 31.33 -45.70
N GLU A 828 -3.04 30.26 -46.39
CA GLU A 828 -4.06 29.34 -45.88
C GLU A 828 -3.67 28.68 -44.55
N TYR A 829 -2.42 28.21 -44.41
CA TYR A 829 -1.98 27.54 -43.18
C TYR A 829 -1.76 28.53 -42.02
N LEU A 830 -1.30 29.76 -42.30
CA LEU A 830 -1.19 30.81 -41.28
C LEU A 830 -2.57 31.29 -40.81
N GLU A 831 -3.54 31.44 -41.71
CA GLU A 831 -4.92 31.78 -41.35
C GLU A 831 -5.60 30.66 -40.56
N LYS A 832 -5.36 29.39 -40.91
CA LYS A 832 -5.80 28.22 -40.11
C LYS A 832 -5.21 28.25 -38.70
N ALA A 833 -3.93 28.57 -38.54
CA ALA A 833 -3.29 28.70 -37.23
C ALA A 833 -3.94 29.82 -36.40
N LEU A 834 -4.22 30.97 -37.01
CA LEU A 834 -4.89 32.10 -36.36
C LEU A 834 -6.34 31.76 -35.96
N GLN A 835 -7.09 31.07 -36.82
CA GLN A 835 -8.45 30.66 -36.50
C GLN A 835 -8.49 29.76 -35.26
N ILE A 836 -7.60 28.77 -35.20
CA ILE A 836 -7.48 27.88 -34.04
C ILE A 836 -7.09 28.69 -32.78
N GLN A 837 -6.21 29.67 -32.89
CA GLN A 837 -5.88 30.53 -31.76
C GLN A 837 -7.08 31.33 -31.25
N LEU A 838 -7.88 31.91 -32.16
CA LEU A 838 -9.05 32.72 -31.79
C LEU A 838 -10.17 31.89 -31.14
N GLU A 839 -10.28 30.60 -31.48
CA GLU A 839 -11.27 29.71 -30.88
C GLU A 839 -10.93 29.30 -29.44
N PHE A 840 -9.64 29.24 -29.07
CA PHE A 840 -9.19 28.60 -27.84
C PHE A 840 -8.35 29.46 -26.89
N LEU A 841 -7.83 30.59 -27.36
CA LEU A 841 -7.06 31.52 -26.53
C LEU A 841 -7.92 32.76 -26.18
N PRO A 842 -7.72 33.36 -25.00
CA PRO A 842 -8.29 34.68 -24.69
C PRO A 842 -7.91 35.70 -25.78
N ALA A 843 -8.81 36.62 -26.10
CA ALA A 843 -8.62 37.60 -27.18
C ALA A 843 -7.33 38.44 -27.05
N ASN A 844 -6.79 38.55 -25.83
CA ASN A 844 -5.57 39.28 -25.50
C ASN A 844 -4.28 38.42 -25.45
N HIS A 845 -4.30 37.18 -25.95
CA HIS A 845 -3.16 36.29 -25.84
C HIS A 845 -1.98 36.71 -26.74
N PRO A 846 -0.72 36.75 -26.24
CA PRO A 846 0.45 37.17 -27.01
C PRO A 846 0.71 36.39 -28.31
N ASP A 847 0.32 35.12 -28.35
CA ASP A 847 0.50 34.29 -29.55
C ASP A 847 -0.43 34.68 -30.71
N ILE A 848 -1.62 35.23 -30.41
CA ILE A 848 -2.51 35.81 -31.44
C ILE A 848 -1.82 37.03 -32.06
N VAL A 849 -1.20 37.88 -31.24
CA VAL A 849 -0.45 39.06 -31.68
C VAL A 849 0.72 38.67 -32.59
N LYS A 850 1.54 37.68 -32.16
CA LYS A 850 2.66 37.18 -32.98
C LYS A 850 2.18 36.62 -34.32
N THR A 851 1.08 35.87 -34.32
CA THR A 851 0.55 35.25 -35.55
C THR A 851 -0.02 36.29 -36.49
N CYS A 852 -0.80 37.25 -35.99
CA CYS A 852 -1.24 38.42 -36.76
C CYS A 852 -0.05 39.23 -37.32
N ASN A 853 0.99 39.47 -36.52
CA ASN A 853 2.20 40.16 -36.98
C ASN A 853 2.91 39.38 -38.09
N ASN A 854 3.03 38.05 -37.98
CA ASN A 854 3.64 37.21 -39.00
C ASN A 854 2.82 37.19 -40.31
N ILE A 855 1.48 37.13 -40.22
CA ILE A 855 0.59 37.24 -41.40
C ILE A 855 0.70 38.65 -42.02
N GLY A 856 0.82 39.69 -41.20
CA GLY A 856 1.04 41.06 -41.65
C GLY A 856 2.35 41.21 -42.43
N ILE A 857 3.46 40.70 -41.89
CA ILE A 857 4.78 40.68 -42.55
C ILE A 857 4.69 39.91 -43.87
N PHE A 858 4.04 38.74 -43.85
CA PHE A 858 3.85 37.93 -45.05
C PHE A 858 3.13 38.70 -46.16
N HIS A 859 2.02 39.39 -45.87
CA HIS A 859 1.33 40.21 -46.87
C HIS A 859 2.12 41.46 -47.29
N GLN A 860 2.95 42.03 -46.41
CA GLN A 860 3.84 43.13 -46.73
C GLN A 860 4.97 42.73 -47.69
N GLU A 861 5.46 41.48 -47.60
CA GLU A 861 6.44 40.90 -48.53
C GLU A 861 5.83 40.62 -49.92
N GLN A 862 4.51 40.44 -49.99
CA GLN A 862 3.75 40.24 -51.23
C GLN A 862 3.19 41.54 -51.85
N ASP A 863 3.58 42.70 -51.32
CA ASP A 863 3.02 44.02 -51.65
C ASP A 863 1.47 44.10 -51.54
N ASN A 864 0.84 43.19 -50.79
CA ASN A 864 -0.57 43.28 -50.41
C ASN A 864 -0.72 44.16 -49.18
N HIS A 865 -0.47 45.45 -49.37
CA HIS A 865 -0.41 46.44 -48.30
C HIS A 865 -1.73 46.57 -47.52
N ALA A 866 -2.88 46.35 -48.16
CA ALA A 866 -4.19 46.41 -47.52
C ALA A 866 -4.36 45.32 -46.45
N LYS A 867 -4.08 44.05 -46.79
CA LYS A 867 -4.12 42.95 -45.83
C LYS A 867 -3.01 43.06 -44.78
N ALA A 868 -1.82 43.51 -45.16
CA ALA A 868 -0.74 43.73 -44.21
C ALA A 868 -1.15 44.71 -43.10
N LEU A 869 -1.74 45.86 -43.47
CA LEU A 869 -2.24 46.85 -42.52
C LEU A 869 -3.39 46.31 -41.67
N GLU A 870 -4.29 45.51 -42.22
CA GLU A 870 -5.38 44.87 -41.47
C GLU A 870 -4.84 44.02 -40.31
N TYR A 871 -3.92 43.11 -40.59
CA TYR A 871 -3.36 42.21 -39.59
C TYR A 871 -2.42 42.93 -38.61
N PHE A 872 -1.64 43.92 -39.06
CA PHE A 872 -0.83 44.73 -38.14
C PHE A 872 -1.70 45.59 -37.21
N LYS A 873 -2.79 46.18 -37.70
CA LYS A 873 -3.73 46.93 -36.85
C LYS A 873 -4.43 46.02 -35.85
N LYS A 874 -4.79 44.80 -36.26
CA LYS A 874 -5.36 43.78 -35.36
C LYS A 874 -4.36 43.38 -34.27
N ALA A 875 -3.09 43.14 -34.62
CA ALA A 875 -2.04 42.86 -33.66
C ALA A 875 -1.81 44.04 -32.69
N LEU A 876 -1.77 45.27 -33.21
CA LEU A 876 -1.59 46.49 -32.43
C LEU A 876 -2.73 46.70 -31.41
N GLN A 877 -3.99 46.50 -31.83
CA GLN A 877 -5.15 46.66 -30.96
C GLN A 877 -5.07 45.72 -29.75
N ILE A 878 -4.84 44.44 -30.01
CA ILE A 878 -4.72 43.41 -28.95
C ILE A 878 -3.59 43.78 -27.97
N GLN A 879 -2.52 44.35 -28.48
CA GLN A 879 -1.34 44.67 -27.69
C GLN A 879 -1.49 45.95 -26.86
N LEU A 880 -2.21 46.95 -27.36
CA LEU A 880 -2.58 48.15 -26.61
C LEU A 880 -3.56 47.84 -25.46
N GLU A 881 -4.39 46.79 -25.61
CA GLU A 881 -5.31 46.32 -24.57
C GLU A 881 -4.59 45.50 -23.46
N SER A 882 -3.39 44.98 -23.74
CA SER A 882 -2.68 44.04 -22.85
C SER A 882 -1.37 44.57 -22.25
N LEU A 883 -0.73 45.56 -22.88
CA LEU A 883 0.58 46.08 -22.48
C LEU A 883 0.55 47.61 -22.30
N PRO A 884 1.39 48.18 -21.42
CA PRO A 884 1.54 49.63 -21.31
C PRO A 884 1.97 50.24 -22.64
N GLN A 885 1.50 51.45 -22.95
CA GLN A 885 1.74 52.16 -24.22
C GLN A 885 3.23 52.24 -24.64
N ASN A 886 4.16 52.18 -23.68
CA ASN A 886 5.61 52.29 -23.91
C ASN A 886 6.32 50.93 -24.05
N HIS A 887 5.59 49.83 -24.23
CA HIS A 887 6.18 48.49 -24.34
C HIS A 887 6.93 48.30 -25.68
N PRO A 888 8.18 47.78 -25.71
CA PRO A 888 8.98 47.63 -26.94
C PRO A 888 8.29 46.83 -28.06
N ASP A 889 7.51 45.83 -27.69
CA ASP A 889 6.79 45.02 -28.66
C ASP A 889 5.70 45.83 -29.41
N ILE A 890 5.14 46.91 -28.82
CA ILE A 890 4.17 47.80 -29.49
C ILE A 890 4.90 48.65 -30.54
N ALA A 891 6.10 49.13 -30.21
CA ALA A 891 6.96 49.87 -31.14
C ALA A 891 7.30 49.06 -32.39
N THR A 892 7.50 47.74 -32.24
CA THR A 892 7.75 46.83 -33.37
C THR A 892 6.58 46.82 -34.36
N ILE A 893 5.33 46.79 -33.88
CA ILE A 893 4.15 46.81 -34.76
C ILE A 893 3.96 48.18 -35.40
N TYR A 894 4.16 49.27 -34.65
CA TYR A 894 4.14 50.62 -35.24
C TYR A 894 5.19 50.79 -36.33
N ASN A 895 6.39 50.25 -36.13
CA ASN A 895 7.43 50.23 -37.15
C ASN A 895 6.98 49.47 -38.40
N ASN A 896 6.39 48.28 -38.23
CA ASN A 896 5.88 47.48 -39.37
C ASN A 896 4.78 48.22 -40.15
N ILE A 897 3.82 48.86 -39.45
CA ILE A 897 2.78 49.71 -40.07
C ILE A 897 3.42 50.87 -40.83
N GLY A 898 4.39 51.56 -40.21
CA GLY A 898 5.12 52.66 -40.84
C GLY A 898 5.84 52.23 -42.12
N VAL A 899 6.46 51.05 -42.13
CA VAL A 899 7.12 50.49 -43.32
C VAL A 899 6.10 50.20 -44.44
N VAL A 900 4.90 49.71 -44.12
CA VAL A 900 3.85 49.49 -45.14
C VAL A 900 3.38 50.81 -45.75
N HIS A 901 3.11 51.85 -44.94
CA HIS A 901 2.74 53.18 -45.45
C HIS A 901 3.88 53.81 -46.27
N LEU A 902 5.14 53.60 -45.90
CA LEU A 902 6.30 54.06 -46.66
C LEU A 902 6.34 53.40 -48.05
N LYS A 903 6.11 52.08 -48.14
CA LYS A 903 6.04 51.35 -49.41
C LYS A 903 4.87 51.81 -50.30
N GLN A 904 3.75 52.25 -49.71
CA GLN A 904 2.61 52.82 -50.44
C GLN A 904 2.83 54.27 -50.93
N GLY A 905 3.93 54.93 -50.56
CA GLY A 905 4.18 56.35 -50.86
C GLY A 905 3.50 57.33 -49.89
N ASN A 906 2.88 56.83 -48.81
CA ASN A 906 2.19 57.64 -47.81
C ASN A 906 3.15 58.15 -46.74
N HIS A 907 4.04 59.06 -47.13
CA HIS A 907 5.16 59.50 -46.29
C HIS A 907 4.75 60.20 -44.99
N ALA A 908 3.63 60.94 -44.98
CA ALA A 908 3.14 61.62 -43.78
C ALA A 908 2.68 60.64 -42.69
N GLU A 909 1.93 59.61 -43.09
CA GLU A 909 1.41 58.56 -42.20
C GLU A 909 2.55 57.64 -41.74
N ALA A 910 3.48 57.30 -42.64
CA ALA A 910 4.68 56.55 -42.28
C ALA A 910 5.49 57.27 -41.19
N LEU A 911 5.71 58.58 -41.35
CA LEU A 911 6.41 59.40 -40.36
C LEU A 911 5.68 59.45 -39.01
N GLU A 912 4.35 59.49 -39.02
CA GLU A 912 3.55 59.46 -37.79
C GLU A 912 3.74 58.14 -37.04
N TYR A 913 3.68 57.00 -37.73
CA TYR A 913 3.87 55.69 -37.11
C TYR A 913 5.30 55.44 -36.65
N PHE A 914 6.32 55.90 -37.40
CA PHE A 914 7.71 55.83 -36.94
C PHE A 914 7.96 56.68 -35.69
N LYS A 915 7.29 57.84 -35.57
CA LYS A 915 7.34 58.64 -34.34
C LYS A 915 6.68 57.96 -33.16
N LYS A 916 5.62 57.17 -33.37
CA LYS A 916 4.98 56.36 -32.32
C LYS A 916 5.81 55.12 -31.96
N ALA A 917 6.73 54.70 -32.83
CA ALA A 917 7.66 53.59 -32.60
C ALA A 917 8.97 54.02 -31.91
N SER A 918 9.30 55.32 -31.93
CA SER A 918 10.48 55.91 -31.28
C SER A 918 10.15 56.29 -29.83
#